data_AF-A0A812WRB7-F1
#
_entry.id   AF-A0A812WRB7-F1
#
_cell.length_a   1.000
_cell.length_b   1.000
_cell.length_c   1.000
_cell.angle_alpha   90.00
_cell.angle_beta   90.00
_cell.angle_gamma   90.00
#
_symmetry.space_group_name_H-M   'P 1'
#
loop_
_entity.id
_entity.type
_entity.pdbx_description
1 polymer ?
#
loop_
_entity_poly.entity_id
_entity_poly.type
_entity_poly.pdbx_seq_one_letter_code
_entity_poly.pdbx_strand_id
1 'polypeptide(L)'
;MEVSRPKAQKQPMRTVETQSLQRRPDLAATSSVDSHSSGRASSTSVAGPAHLGTGPDALPVNSWLTAFRVAKQAQCKSSSEEVTLSPHKLRQMHWAIAEAKREQLRDWPAKSGRKTDISLAHDARDKIVAVRFTAVNEKLERKRGLLGALETHGGAEKYSDAILNVVKQFFSRGTGALDDRGVLDEASAAEFKACVTCVTADGAPYAQKACRLLSSSGLSNLRAIIRDRGHSIVGALKNAVDCDQEIRNFKEEFVSGPSSVAKSISFNAAFRERFEIACKAQQETSADPIPVMLSLRYGKARFQSQVDPERRLLLHLLGTCTALSKHAEQATTAEERQWAAKRLRQLTFERVALMACVSDAEEMTLTFCRQVEAEFSDPSLASACVDEFETQMRRLFLEGRIWSSENQGSWTRRILDQIKQAKVFTFGGERHGLSWPCARERQEVLARVHDRVCVFVKTILAGVRAEFPAQELMLRLESLSLAMWYSIEKNFGPTSACNHARKERVAQLEQKFRKLASCLHLPPEEAWLQFTHVKDNHDSLLHAWGKLGNNLEAWANVLARHKAARSHTRVDHLLIMVRFYAASLASTQGVESQFSEAERQSAKRVAQQSLLRLRDRLQISEMEESELVSNGVPQPLVKLAKRLYVEYFGQPRGAYGDKKLGTLARGVRRKCHKRSEATLIKDQRLATRKLSEKDTASGSMFGTRIPAEAKKSCWSECHTNLHRALAEKQAAKVAEATETHGQGLRPKTTAALKTKLHRGQRGRVTARQRRLLDKLSQPSKKPSLENARVYVLPKATAAKTELGPRQVLVDQVALADLVVVDNLNTPSWQAAEAMLRGKTICEGLAKLIVELSQRSDSKWEILKAEPTRKSPNTAVICSGKTMRALGPNKAGRTEWWSWINRMCLQNITKSESA
;
A
#
# COMPACT_ATOMS: atom_id res chain seq x y z
N MET A 1 51.30 -21.02 57.39
CA MET A 1 52.65 -21.43 56.99
C MET A 1 52.55 -22.14 55.64
N GLU A 2 53.25 -21.56 54.66
CA GLU A 2 53.78 -22.02 53.36
C GLU A 2 53.02 -23.05 52.48
N VAL A 3 52.53 -22.63 51.29
CA VAL A 3 53.16 -22.65 49.93
C VAL A 3 53.09 -24.05 49.30
N SER A 4 52.36 -24.26 48.18
CA SER A 4 52.95 -24.30 46.83
C SER A 4 51.88 -24.33 45.72
N ARG A 5 52.10 -23.56 44.65
CA ARG A 5 51.40 -23.61 43.33
C ARG A 5 52.33 -24.21 42.26
N PRO A 6 51.81 -24.71 41.13
CA PRO A 6 52.55 -24.69 39.86
C PRO A 6 51.88 -23.79 38.78
N LYS A 7 52.73 -23.46 37.80
CA LYS A 7 52.72 -22.31 36.90
C LYS A 7 51.93 -22.53 35.59
N ALA A 8 51.44 -21.42 35.03
CA ALA A 8 50.93 -21.29 33.66
C ALA A 8 51.95 -20.58 32.76
N GLN A 9 52.10 -21.04 31.52
CA GLN A 9 52.93 -20.47 30.45
C GLN A 9 52.17 -19.39 29.66
N LYS A 10 52.83 -18.25 29.41
CA LYS A 10 52.39 -17.16 28.51
C LYS A 10 53.36 -17.06 27.33
N GLN A 11 52.84 -16.74 26.14
CA GLN A 11 53.59 -16.17 25.02
C GLN A 11 52.82 -14.99 24.38
N PRO A 12 53.50 -14.08 23.64
CA PRO A 12 53.24 -12.64 23.72
C PRO A 12 52.51 -12.02 22.51
N MET A 13 51.91 -10.84 22.76
CA MET A 13 51.32 -9.93 21.78
C MET A 13 52.40 -9.21 20.95
N ARG A 14 52.11 -9.00 19.67
CA ARG A 14 52.81 -8.05 18.78
C ARG A 14 51.94 -6.80 18.58
N THR A 15 52.52 -5.65 18.88
CA THR A 15 52.11 -4.29 18.51
C THR A 15 52.61 -3.95 17.11
N VAL A 16 51.83 -3.21 16.31
CA VAL A 16 52.34 -2.43 15.15
C VAL A 16 51.69 -1.06 15.13
N GLU A 17 52.55 -0.08 14.86
CA GLU A 17 52.43 1.36 14.99
C GLU A 17 51.62 2.07 13.89
N THR A 18 51.19 3.27 14.27
CA THR A 18 50.69 4.38 13.46
C THR A 18 51.80 5.14 12.73
N GLN A 19 51.62 5.46 11.44
CA GLN A 19 52.27 6.61 10.77
C GLN A 19 51.35 7.26 9.72
N SER A 20 51.62 8.53 9.45
CA SER A 20 50.76 9.56 8.87
C SER A 20 51.25 10.07 7.50
N LEU A 21 50.36 10.81 6.81
CA LEU A 21 50.59 11.91 5.84
C LEU A 21 51.14 11.62 4.42
N GLN A 22 50.34 11.90 3.36
CA GLN A 22 50.48 13.05 2.41
C GLN A 22 49.66 12.89 1.09
N ARG A 23 49.54 14.01 0.37
CA ARG A 23 48.55 14.39 -0.68
C ARG A 23 48.93 13.98 -2.12
N ARG A 24 47.90 13.69 -2.96
CA ARG A 24 47.58 13.99 -4.41
C ARG A 24 48.71 14.30 -5.45
N PRO A 25 48.49 14.27 -6.82
CA PRO A 25 47.31 13.90 -7.66
C PRO A 25 47.59 13.15 -9.02
N ASP A 26 46.49 12.78 -9.72
CA ASP A 26 46.19 12.71 -11.18
C ASP A 26 46.93 11.83 -12.24
N LEU A 27 46.09 11.38 -13.22
CA LEU A 27 46.29 11.06 -14.66
C LEU A 27 46.29 9.58 -15.17
N ALA A 28 45.15 9.23 -15.79
CA ALA A 28 44.90 8.74 -17.16
C ALA A 28 45.67 7.57 -17.84
N ALA A 29 44.87 6.60 -18.34
CA ALA A 29 44.97 5.78 -19.58
C ALA A 29 46.21 4.84 -19.72
N THR A 30 46.22 3.63 -20.30
CA THR A 30 45.50 2.91 -21.37
C THR A 30 45.77 1.39 -21.26
N SER A 31 44.86 0.57 -21.79
CA SER A 31 45.03 -0.75 -22.45
C SER A 31 46.11 -1.76 -22.00
N SER A 32 45.70 -3.02 -21.73
CA SER A 32 45.87 -4.14 -22.67
C SER A 32 45.27 -5.44 -22.13
N VAL A 33 44.91 -6.29 -23.09
CA VAL A 33 44.41 -7.65 -22.98
C VAL A 33 45.57 -8.57 -22.55
N ASP A 34 45.33 -9.48 -21.61
CA ASP A 34 45.67 -10.90 -21.82
C ASP A 34 44.99 -11.81 -20.79
N SER A 35 44.42 -12.87 -21.36
CA SER A 35 43.78 -14.02 -20.73
C SER A 35 44.79 -14.89 -19.98
N HIS A 36 44.41 -15.44 -18.82
CA HIS A 36 44.68 -16.85 -18.48
C HIS A 36 43.73 -17.36 -17.37
N SER A 37 43.34 -18.61 -17.56
CA SER A 37 42.37 -19.43 -16.86
C SER A 37 42.73 -19.78 -15.41
N SER A 38 41.73 -19.89 -14.53
CA SER A 38 41.54 -21.07 -13.65
C SER A 38 40.28 -20.93 -12.81
N GLY A 39 39.57 -22.06 -12.66
CA GLY A 39 38.22 -22.12 -12.11
C GLY A 39 38.12 -21.88 -10.60
N ARG A 40 36.94 -21.45 -10.18
CA ARG A 40 36.41 -21.68 -8.83
C ARG A 40 34.90 -21.53 -8.79
N ALA A 41 34.29 -22.43 -8.02
CA ALA A 41 32.86 -22.59 -7.82
C ALA A 41 32.15 -21.27 -7.48
N SER A 42 31.13 -20.93 -8.28
CA SER A 42 30.21 -19.83 -8.00
C SER A 42 29.16 -20.28 -6.97
N SER A 43 29.42 -19.93 -5.71
CA SER A 43 28.32 -19.73 -4.76
C SER A 43 27.62 -18.43 -5.16
N THR A 44 26.40 -18.54 -5.67
CA THR A 44 25.49 -17.41 -5.84
C THR A 44 25.15 -16.86 -4.46
N SER A 45 25.92 -15.88 -4.00
CA SER A 45 25.51 -15.02 -2.90
C SER A 45 24.30 -14.23 -3.38
N VAL A 46 23.19 -14.42 -2.68
CA VAL A 46 22.03 -13.52 -2.76
C VAL A 46 22.55 -12.16 -2.32
N ALA A 47 22.61 -11.21 -3.25
CA ALA A 47 22.85 -9.81 -2.97
C ALA A 47 21.76 -9.34 -2.00
N GLY A 48 22.10 -9.30 -0.71
CA GLY A 48 21.25 -8.67 0.29
C GLY A 48 21.01 -7.22 -0.11
N PRO A 49 19.79 -6.70 0.00
CA PRO A 49 19.55 -5.29 -0.23
C PRO A 49 20.41 -4.52 0.77
N ALA A 50 21.32 -3.69 0.24
CA ALA A 50 22.11 -2.78 1.04
C ALA A 50 21.14 -1.94 1.87
N HIS A 51 21.06 -2.24 3.17
CA HIS A 51 20.50 -1.36 4.17
C HIS A 51 21.38 -0.11 4.21
N LEU A 52 21.04 0.87 3.38
CA LEU A 52 21.43 2.26 3.61
C LEU A 52 20.75 2.68 4.91
N GLY A 53 21.51 2.57 6.00
CA GLY A 53 21.20 3.21 7.26
C GLY A 53 21.25 4.71 7.09
N THR A 54 20.13 5.31 6.72
CA THR A 54 19.89 6.74 6.93
C THR A 54 19.21 6.89 8.28
N GLY A 55 19.92 7.45 9.25
CA GLY A 55 19.32 7.96 10.48
C GLY A 55 18.25 9.03 10.19
N PRO A 56 17.41 9.38 11.19
CA PRO A 56 16.27 10.27 10.99
C PRO A 56 16.71 11.74 11.05
N ASP A 57 17.52 12.19 10.09
CA ASP A 57 17.80 13.61 9.93
C ASP A 57 16.70 14.26 9.09
N ALA A 58 15.91 15.09 9.77
CA ALA A 58 14.74 15.76 9.24
C ALA A 58 15.14 16.91 8.31
N LEU A 59 15.26 16.68 7.00
CA LEU A 59 15.40 17.76 5.99
C LEU A 59 14.68 17.37 4.69
N PRO A 60 13.56 18.05 4.36
CA PRO A 60 13.54 18.89 3.15
C PRO A 60 12.97 20.29 3.38
N VAL A 61 12.12 20.49 4.40
CA VAL A 61 11.43 21.77 4.61
C VAL A 61 12.36 22.85 5.17
N ASN A 62 13.36 22.46 5.97
CA ASN A 62 14.32 23.43 6.47
C ASN A 62 15.36 23.81 5.41
N SER A 63 15.72 22.93 4.46
CA SER A 63 16.77 23.26 3.47
C SER A 63 16.33 24.30 2.45
N TRP A 64 15.04 24.38 2.05
CA TRP A 64 14.57 25.47 1.18
C TRP A 64 14.35 26.79 1.93
N LEU A 65 13.89 26.73 3.19
CA LEU A 65 13.85 27.90 4.07
C LEU A 65 15.27 28.42 4.26
N THR A 66 16.23 27.51 4.46
CA THR A 66 17.66 27.80 4.50
C THR A 66 18.15 28.31 3.15
N ALA A 67 17.78 27.76 1.99
CA ALA A 67 18.20 28.26 0.69
C ALA A 67 17.67 29.67 0.42
N PHE A 68 16.43 29.96 0.81
CA PHE A 68 15.84 31.29 0.70
C PHE A 68 16.40 32.26 1.75
N ARG A 69 16.70 31.78 2.96
CA ARG A 69 17.39 32.53 4.03
C ARG A 69 18.84 32.83 3.63
N VAL A 70 19.57 31.88 3.07
CA VAL A 70 20.94 31.98 2.55
C VAL A 70 20.97 32.92 1.35
N ALA A 71 20.03 32.79 0.40
CA ALA A 71 19.91 33.74 -0.70
C ALA A 71 19.59 35.17 -0.22
N LYS A 72 18.86 35.31 0.89
CA LYS A 72 18.56 36.60 1.51
C LYS A 72 19.71 37.13 2.37
N GLN A 73 20.44 36.27 3.09
CA GLN A 73 21.63 36.59 3.87
C GLN A 73 22.80 36.97 2.96
N ALA A 74 22.96 36.30 1.82
CA ALA A 74 23.92 36.71 0.78
C ALA A 74 23.62 38.12 0.21
N GLN A 75 22.37 38.57 0.29
CA GLN A 75 21.96 39.92 -0.09
C GLN A 75 22.02 40.93 1.08
N CYS A 76 22.05 40.48 2.32
CA CYS A 76 22.08 41.32 3.53
C CYS A 76 23.41 41.09 4.28
N LYS A 77 24.45 41.85 3.93
CA LYS A 77 25.82 41.68 4.46
C LYS A 77 26.02 41.99 5.96
N SER A 78 24.99 42.29 6.76
CA SER A 78 25.25 42.96 8.07
C SER A 78 24.34 42.65 9.27
N SER A 79 23.54 41.59 9.31
CA SER A 79 22.95 41.17 10.61
C SER A 79 22.67 39.68 10.72
N SER A 80 23.10 39.09 11.83
CA SER A 80 22.87 37.70 12.24
C SER A 80 21.47 37.49 12.85
N GLU A 81 20.58 38.48 12.77
CA GLU A 81 19.23 38.36 13.31
C GLU A 81 18.40 37.35 12.52
N GLU A 82 17.82 36.40 13.25
CA GLU A 82 16.99 35.36 12.68
C GLU A 82 15.72 35.97 12.08
N VAL A 83 15.71 36.16 10.75
CA VAL A 83 14.57 36.80 10.09
C VAL A 83 13.33 35.90 10.15
N THR A 84 12.41 36.24 11.05
CA THR A 84 11.11 35.60 11.14
C THR A 84 10.22 36.05 9.97
N LEU A 85 9.88 35.11 9.08
CA LEU A 85 8.95 35.37 7.99
C LEU A 85 7.51 35.32 8.51
N SER A 86 6.67 36.28 8.12
CA SER A 86 5.25 36.21 8.46
C SER A 86 4.62 34.94 7.86
N PRO A 87 3.66 34.30 8.56
CA PRO A 87 2.99 33.10 8.04
C PRO A 87 2.35 33.31 6.67
N HIS A 88 1.88 34.52 6.38
CA HIS A 88 1.32 34.89 5.08
C HIS A 88 2.36 34.83 3.96
N LYS A 89 3.52 35.46 4.17
CA LYS A 89 4.61 35.47 3.18
C LYS A 89 5.16 34.07 2.95
N LEU A 90 5.26 33.27 4.00
CA LEU A 90 5.64 31.86 3.91
C LEU A 90 4.67 31.08 3.00
N ARG A 91 3.36 31.30 3.13
CA ARG A 91 2.36 30.67 2.25
C ARG A 91 2.50 31.09 0.80
N GLN A 92 2.68 32.38 0.53
CA GLN A 92 2.90 32.88 -0.84
C GLN A 92 4.16 32.26 -1.47
N MET A 93 5.22 32.08 -0.68
CA MET A 93 6.44 31.42 -1.13
C MET A 93 6.23 29.94 -1.42
N HIS A 94 5.54 29.20 -0.54
CA HIS A 94 5.19 27.80 -0.81
C HIS A 94 4.36 27.67 -2.08
N TRP A 95 3.35 28.51 -2.25
CA TRP A 95 2.50 28.50 -3.43
C TRP A 95 3.32 28.75 -4.70
N ALA A 96 4.20 29.76 -4.69
CA ALA A 96 5.00 30.11 -5.87
C ALA A 96 5.97 28.98 -6.26
N ILE A 97 6.54 28.26 -5.28
CA ILE A 97 7.40 27.10 -5.52
C ILE A 97 6.57 25.93 -6.07
N ALA A 98 5.44 25.63 -5.45
CA ALA A 98 4.55 24.56 -5.90
C ALA A 98 4.02 24.85 -7.33
N GLU A 99 3.64 26.09 -7.63
CA GLU A 99 3.17 26.51 -8.95
C GLU A 99 4.29 26.47 -9.98
N ALA A 100 5.53 26.85 -9.63
CA ALA A 100 6.68 26.72 -10.51
C ALA A 100 6.90 25.26 -10.93
N LYS A 101 6.76 24.32 -9.99
CA LYS A 101 6.86 22.88 -10.29
C LYS A 101 5.71 22.43 -11.18
N ARG A 102 4.47 22.84 -10.89
CA ARG A 102 3.30 22.54 -11.74
C ARG A 102 3.45 23.10 -13.15
N GLU A 103 4.01 24.30 -13.32
CA GLU A 103 4.31 24.86 -14.65
C GLU A 103 5.33 24.01 -15.41
N GLN A 104 6.44 23.60 -14.77
CA GLN A 104 7.40 22.67 -15.40
C GLN A 104 6.77 21.33 -15.79
N LEU A 105 5.85 20.82 -14.97
CA LEU A 105 5.17 19.54 -15.23
C LEU A 105 4.12 19.67 -16.35
N ARG A 106 3.40 20.79 -16.44
CA ARG A 106 2.42 21.06 -17.51
C ARG A 106 3.05 21.20 -18.89
N ASP A 107 4.22 21.81 -18.95
CA ASP A 107 4.93 22.00 -20.22
C ASP A 107 5.41 20.68 -20.84
N TRP A 108 5.57 19.63 -20.04
CA TRP A 108 6.18 18.39 -20.49
C TRP A 108 5.27 17.55 -21.42
N PRO A 109 3.98 17.29 -21.08
CA PRO A 109 3.03 16.71 -22.03
C PRO A 109 2.86 17.56 -23.28
N ALA A 110 2.73 18.89 -23.14
CA ALA A 110 2.55 19.80 -24.26
C ALA A 110 3.72 19.77 -25.26
N LYS A 111 4.96 19.65 -24.78
CA LYS A 111 6.16 19.51 -25.63
C LYS A 111 6.26 18.14 -26.32
N SER A 112 5.72 17.11 -25.68
CA SER A 112 5.77 15.73 -26.19
C SER A 112 4.60 15.42 -27.13
N GLY A 113 3.54 16.23 -27.11
CA GLY A 113 2.31 16.08 -27.87
C GLY A 113 1.52 14.82 -27.50
N ARG A 114 0.61 14.41 -28.39
CA ARG A 114 -0.21 13.18 -28.30
C ARG A 114 0.59 11.87 -28.23
N LYS A 115 1.90 11.92 -28.34
CA LYS A 115 2.79 10.77 -28.18
C LYS A 115 3.26 10.63 -26.74
N THR A 116 2.33 10.79 -25.80
CA THR A 116 2.55 10.60 -24.36
C THR A 116 1.53 9.63 -23.79
N ASP A 117 1.98 8.62 -23.04
CA ASP A 117 1.08 7.74 -22.28
C ASP A 117 1.14 8.17 -20.82
N ILE A 118 -0.03 8.35 -20.21
CA ILE A 118 -0.16 8.83 -18.84
C ILE A 118 -0.92 7.79 -18.02
N SER A 119 -0.34 7.40 -16.89
CA SER A 119 -1.04 6.67 -15.84
C SER A 119 -1.34 7.63 -14.69
N LEU A 120 -2.58 7.62 -14.20
CA LEU A 120 -2.94 8.27 -12.95
C LEU A 120 -2.91 7.27 -11.81
N ALA A 121 -2.47 7.68 -10.62
CA ALA A 121 -2.67 6.93 -9.40
C ALA A 121 -3.34 7.83 -8.37
N HIS A 122 -4.35 7.32 -7.67
CA HIS A 122 -5.06 8.12 -6.67
C HIS A 122 -5.37 7.35 -5.41
N ASP A 123 -5.40 8.08 -4.30
CA ASP A 123 -5.79 7.55 -2.99
C ASP A 123 -6.59 8.61 -2.22
N ALA A 124 -7.43 8.15 -1.30
CA ALA A 124 -8.31 8.96 -0.50
C ALA A 124 -8.03 8.82 0.99
N ARG A 125 -7.77 9.95 1.64
CA ARG A 125 -7.58 10.00 3.08
C ARG A 125 -8.35 11.14 3.70
N ASP A 126 -9.12 10.84 4.74
CA ASP A 126 -9.94 11.83 5.46
C ASP A 126 -10.75 12.73 4.50
N LYS A 127 -11.35 12.10 3.48
CA LYS A 127 -12.15 12.74 2.43
C LYS A 127 -11.36 13.61 1.45
N ILE A 128 -10.04 13.50 1.43
CA ILE A 128 -9.18 14.19 0.47
C ILE A 128 -8.65 13.17 -0.52
N VAL A 129 -8.92 13.37 -1.80
CA VAL A 129 -8.36 12.58 -2.89
C VAL A 129 -7.14 13.28 -3.41
N ALA A 130 -5.99 12.62 -3.36
CA ALA A 130 -4.79 13.07 -4.04
C ALA A 130 -4.58 12.25 -5.31
N VAL A 131 -4.17 12.92 -6.39
CA VAL A 131 -3.92 12.30 -7.68
C VAL A 131 -2.49 12.59 -8.11
N ARG A 132 -1.76 11.52 -8.40
CA ARG A 132 -0.44 11.54 -9.03
C ARG A 132 -0.54 11.09 -10.47
N PHE A 133 0.47 11.43 -11.25
CA PHE A 133 0.63 10.92 -12.59
C PHE A 133 2.06 10.42 -12.84
N THR A 134 2.17 9.44 -13.72
CA THR A 134 3.40 9.08 -14.43
C THR A 134 3.12 9.17 -15.91
N ALA A 135 4.02 9.79 -16.65
CA ALA A 135 3.90 10.04 -18.06
C ALA A 135 5.17 9.60 -18.80
N VAL A 136 5.02 9.01 -19.97
CA VAL A 136 6.15 8.54 -20.80
C VAL A 136 5.97 8.95 -22.24
N ASN A 137 6.99 9.58 -22.82
CA ASN A 137 6.99 10.09 -24.19
C ASN A 137 7.54 9.05 -25.20
N GLU A 138 7.60 9.42 -26.48
CA GLU A 138 8.16 8.57 -27.55
C GLU A 138 9.64 8.20 -27.40
N LYS A 139 10.40 8.94 -26.59
CA LYS A 139 11.80 8.65 -26.26
C LYS A 139 11.95 7.75 -25.03
N LEU A 140 10.84 7.30 -24.46
CA LEU A 140 10.78 6.58 -23.19
C LEU A 140 11.33 7.36 -22.00
N GLU A 141 11.37 8.69 -22.10
CA GLU A 141 11.67 9.54 -20.96
C GLU A 141 10.45 9.54 -20.04
N ARG A 142 10.67 9.17 -18.78
CA ARG A 142 9.61 9.12 -17.76
C ARG A 142 9.57 10.43 -16.98
N LYS A 143 8.37 10.99 -16.83
CA LYS A 143 8.09 12.11 -15.92
C LYS A 143 7.02 11.71 -14.93
N ARG A 144 7.12 12.20 -13.71
CA ARG A 144 6.15 11.95 -12.64
C ARG A 144 5.89 13.19 -11.83
N GLY A 145 4.76 13.22 -11.15
CA GLY A 145 4.47 14.22 -10.14
C GLY A 145 3.04 14.15 -9.61
N LEU A 146 2.78 14.99 -8.63
CA LEU A 146 1.45 15.24 -8.12
C LEU A 146 0.67 16.18 -9.05
N LEU A 147 -0.57 15.81 -9.39
CA LEU A 147 -1.50 16.72 -10.06
C LEU A 147 -2.17 17.65 -9.03
N GLY A 148 -2.58 17.09 -7.90
CA GLY A 148 -3.16 17.87 -6.81
C GLY A 148 -3.92 17.00 -5.83
N ALA A 149 -4.64 17.67 -4.93
CA ALA A 149 -5.52 17.05 -3.97
C ALA A 149 -6.80 17.87 -3.81
N LEU A 150 -7.94 17.19 -3.70
CA LEU A 150 -9.25 17.82 -3.56
C LEU A 150 -10.08 17.10 -2.52
N GLU A 151 -10.86 17.85 -1.75
CA GLU A 151 -11.85 17.27 -0.85
C GLU A 151 -13.03 16.70 -1.63
N THR A 152 -13.46 15.50 -1.29
CA THR A 152 -14.61 14.81 -1.87
C THR A 152 -15.50 14.26 -0.78
N HIS A 153 -16.81 14.47 -0.91
CA HIS A 153 -17.82 13.93 0.00
C HIS A 153 -18.85 13.15 -0.81
N GLY A 154 -18.76 11.81 -0.80
CA GLY A 154 -19.84 10.96 -1.28
C GLY A 154 -19.37 9.72 -2.05
N GLY A 155 -20.23 9.25 -2.95
CA GLY A 155 -20.03 8.01 -3.70
C GLY A 155 -19.09 8.13 -4.90
N ALA A 156 -19.01 7.04 -5.67
CA ALA A 156 -18.09 6.88 -6.80
C ALA A 156 -18.14 7.99 -7.86
N GLU A 157 -19.31 8.59 -8.11
CA GLU A 157 -19.48 9.69 -9.07
C GLU A 157 -18.72 10.95 -8.62
N LYS A 158 -18.99 11.42 -7.41
CA LYS A 158 -18.27 12.57 -6.82
C LYS A 158 -16.78 12.32 -6.66
N TYR A 159 -16.40 11.05 -6.50
CA TYR A 159 -15.00 10.64 -6.47
C TYR A 159 -14.35 10.76 -7.85
N SER A 160 -15.03 10.30 -8.91
CA SER A 160 -14.64 10.46 -10.31
C SER A 160 -14.53 11.94 -10.69
N ASP A 161 -15.54 12.74 -10.33
CA ASP A 161 -15.55 14.19 -10.54
C ASP A 161 -14.39 14.88 -9.82
N ALA A 162 -14.07 14.44 -8.60
CA ALA A 162 -12.95 15.00 -7.85
C ALA A 162 -11.62 14.77 -8.57
N ILE A 163 -11.41 13.58 -9.15
CA ILE A 163 -10.20 13.28 -9.95
C ILE A 163 -10.13 14.20 -11.18
N LEU A 164 -11.24 14.34 -11.93
CA LEU A 164 -11.29 15.23 -13.10
C LEU A 164 -11.09 16.70 -12.70
N ASN A 165 -11.62 17.13 -11.56
CA ASN A 165 -11.44 18.48 -11.05
C ASN A 165 -10.00 18.73 -10.56
N VAL A 166 -9.30 17.72 -10.04
CA VAL A 166 -7.86 17.83 -9.77
C VAL A 166 -7.08 18.08 -11.06
N VAL A 167 -7.41 17.37 -12.16
CA VAL A 167 -6.82 17.65 -13.47
C VAL A 167 -7.12 19.08 -13.92
N LYS A 168 -8.37 19.54 -13.84
CA LYS A 168 -8.74 20.93 -14.19
C LYS A 168 -7.96 21.95 -13.35
N GLN A 169 -7.85 21.75 -12.05
CA GLN A 169 -7.11 22.65 -11.15
C GLN A 169 -5.62 22.67 -11.49
N PHE A 170 -5.03 21.54 -11.86
CA PHE A 170 -3.62 21.49 -12.27
C PHE A 170 -3.38 22.37 -13.50
N PHE A 171 -4.29 22.37 -14.48
CA PHE A 171 -4.22 23.22 -15.68
C PHE A 171 -4.76 24.64 -15.51
N SER A 172 -5.24 25.00 -14.32
CA SER A 172 -5.69 26.37 -14.00
C SER A 172 -4.54 27.19 -13.42
N ARG A 173 -3.82 27.94 -14.27
CA ARG A 173 -2.69 28.78 -13.84
C ARG A 173 -3.16 29.85 -12.86
N GLY A 174 -2.55 29.91 -11.68
CA GLY A 174 -2.91 30.89 -10.65
C GLY A 174 -3.90 30.40 -9.59
N THR A 175 -4.43 29.17 -9.69
CA THR A 175 -5.37 28.65 -8.70
C THR A 175 -4.75 28.55 -7.30
N GLY A 176 -5.42 29.12 -6.31
CA GLY A 176 -4.93 29.22 -4.93
C GLY A 176 -3.99 30.41 -4.66
N ALA A 177 -3.74 31.27 -5.65
CA ALA A 177 -3.21 32.61 -5.39
C ALA A 177 -4.25 33.48 -4.65
N LEU A 178 -3.84 34.64 -4.12
CA LEU A 178 -4.71 35.50 -3.29
C LEU A 178 -6.06 35.87 -3.92
N ASP A 179 -6.11 35.98 -5.24
CA ASP A 179 -7.30 36.40 -5.99
C ASP A 179 -7.99 35.25 -6.73
N ASP A 180 -7.49 34.01 -6.60
CA ASP A 180 -7.96 32.80 -7.29
C ASP A 180 -8.37 33.00 -8.77
N ARG A 181 -7.61 33.82 -9.50
CA ARG A 181 -7.86 34.14 -10.93
C ARG A 181 -7.40 33.03 -11.86
N GLY A 182 -7.59 31.78 -11.45
CA GLY A 182 -7.18 30.61 -12.21
C GLY A 182 -7.73 30.68 -13.63
N VAL A 183 -6.88 30.84 -14.64
CA VAL A 183 -7.31 30.68 -16.04
C VAL A 183 -7.04 29.24 -16.44
N LEU A 184 -8.10 28.50 -16.72
CA LEU A 184 -8.02 27.13 -17.19
C LEU A 184 -7.49 27.10 -18.62
N ASP A 185 -6.38 26.41 -18.83
CA ASP A 185 -5.94 26.02 -20.17
C ASP A 185 -6.73 24.77 -20.61
N GLU A 186 -7.89 25.00 -21.22
CA GLU A 186 -8.81 23.94 -21.65
C GLU A 186 -8.18 23.01 -22.69
N ALA A 187 -7.35 23.55 -23.59
CA ALA A 187 -6.69 22.79 -24.64
C ALA A 187 -5.67 21.80 -24.04
N SER A 188 -4.77 22.29 -23.17
CA SER A 188 -3.79 21.42 -22.49
C SER A 188 -4.47 20.39 -21.59
N ALA A 189 -5.55 20.78 -20.89
CA ALA A 189 -6.31 19.85 -20.06
C ALA A 189 -7.01 18.77 -20.89
N ALA A 190 -7.58 19.11 -22.05
CA ALA A 190 -8.19 18.17 -22.97
C ALA A 190 -7.16 17.20 -23.57
N GLU A 191 -6.01 17.71 -24.00
CA GLU A 191 -4.91 16.89 -24.51
C GLU A 191 -4.38 15.93 -23.42
N PHE A 192 -4.13 16.43 -22.20
CA PHE A 192 -3.70 15.59 -21.09
C PHE A 192 -4.66 14.44 -20.83
N LYS A 193 -5.97 14.72 -20.76
CA LYS A 193 -7.01 13.70 -20.58
C LYS A 193 -7.03 12.67 -21.71
N ALA A 194 -6.80 13.09 -22.96
CA ALA A 194 -6.70 12.19 -24.11
C ALA A 194 -5.43 11.32 -24.09
N CYS A 195 -4.39 11.71 -23.34
CA CYS A 195 -3.16 10.93 -23.15
C CYS A 195 -3.23 9.97 -21.96
N VAL A 196 -4.27 10.03 -21.11
CA VAL A 196 -4.43 9.10 -19.98
C VAL A 196 -4.85 7.73 -20.50
N THR A 197 -3.95 6.75 -20.39
CA THR A 197 -4.15 5.36 -20.82
C THR A 197 -4.43 4.41 -19.66
N CYS A 198 -4.06 4.80 -18.44
CA CYS A 198 -4.19 3.95 -17.27
C CYS A 198 -4.61 4.75 -16.03
N VAL A 199 -5.40 4.12 -15.15
CA VAL A 199 -5.71 4.64 -13.82
C VAL A 199 -5.51 3.53 -12.79
N THR A 200 -4.77 3.85 -11.73
CA THR A 200 -4.48 2.96 -10.60
C THR A 200 -5.21 3.47 -9.36
N ALA A 201 -5.95 2.59 -8.71
CA ALA A 201 -6.77 2.91 -7.54
C ALA A 201 -6.62 1.84 -6.45
N ASP A 202 -6.89 2.24 -5.21
CA ASP A 202 -6.98 1.30 -4.10
C ASP A 202 -8.03 0.19 -4.38
N GLY A 203 -7.96 -0.90 -3.62
CA GLY A 203 -8.89 -2.01 -3.76
C GLY A 203 -10.35 -1.69 -3.38
N ALA A 204 -10.67 -0.46 -2.97
CA ALA A 204 -11.99 -0.14 -2.47
C ALA A 204 -13.05 -0.16 -3.60
N PRO A 205 -14.21 -0.80 -3.40
CA PRO A 205 -15.21 -0.93 -4.45
C PRO A 205 -15.70 0.40 -5.06
N TYR A 206 -15.79 1.46 -4.25
CA TYR A 206 -16.22 2.78 -4.73
C TYR A 206 -15.15 3.46 -5.59
N ALA A 207 -13.87 3.31 -5.26
CA ALA A 207 -12.76 3.86 -6.03
C ALA A 207 -12.63 3.13 -7.38
N GLN A 208 -12.73 1.80 -7.37
CA GLN A 208 -12.78 0.98 -8.58
C GLN A 208 -13.96 1.36 -9.48
N LYS A 209 -15.14 1.59 -8.89
CA LYS A 209 -16.31 2.09 -9.63
C LYS A 209 -16.06 3.50 -10.20
N ALA A 210 -15.41 4.38 -9.44
CA ALA A 210 -15.07 5.72 -9.90
C ALA A 210 -14.11 5.70 -11.11
N CYS A 211 -13.13 4.80 -11.12
CA CYS A 211 -12.25 4.61 -12.28
C CYS A 211 -13.01 4.16 -13.53
N ARG A 212 -14.00 3.28 -13.38
CA ARG A 212 -14.86 2.88 -14.51
C ARG A 212 -15.66 4.06 -15.05
N LEU A 213 -16.19 4.90 -14.17
CA LEU A 213 -16.89 6.12 -14.57
C LEU A 213 -15.99 7.09 -15.35
N LEU A 214 -14.69 7.19 -15.00
CA LEU A 214 -13.74 8.05 -15.72
C LEU A 214 -13.63 7.74 -17.21
N SER A 215 -13.77 6.47 -17.60
CA SER A 215 -13.76 6.06 -19.02
C SER A 215 -14.90 6.72 -19.81
N SER A 216 -16.07 6.85 -19.19
CA SER A 216 -17.26 7.47 -19.78
C SER A 216 -17.34 8.99 -19.59
N SER A 217 -16.73 9.54 -18.53
CA SER A 217 -16.96 10.92 -18.09
C SER A 217 -15.86 11.92 -18.46
N GLY A 218 -14.69 11.48 -18.94
CA GLY A 218 -13.66 12.42 -19.36
C GLY A 218 -12.29 11.88 -19.79
N LEU A 219 -12.01 10.59 -19.62
CA LEU A 219 -10.74 9.97 -20.02
C LEU A 219 -10.97 9.01 -21.20
N SER A 220 -11.15 9.56 -22.40
CA SER A 220 -11.58 8.80 -23.60
C SER A 220 -10.57 7.77 -24.12
N ASN A 221 -9.30 7.86 -23.71
CA ASN A 221 -8.25 6.91 -24.08
C ASN A 221 -7.87 5.97 -22.92
N LEU A 222 -8.70 5.89 -21.87
CA LEU A 222 -8.44 4.98 -20.75
C LEU A 222 -8.56 3.52 -21.20
N ARG A 223 -7.44 2.80 -21.25
CA ARG A 223 -7.33 1.40 -21.69
C ARG A 223 -7.32 0.42 -20.53
N ALA A 224 -6.79 0.84 -19.38
CA ALA A 224 -6.59 -0.03 -18.23
C ALA A 224 -7.00 0.64 -16.92
N ILE A 225 -7.64 -0.15 -16.05
CA ILE A 225 -7.85 0.17 -14.64
C ILE A 225 -7.04 -0.85 -13.84
N ILE A 226 -6.01 -0.38 -13.14
CA ILE A 226 -5.15 -1.20 -12.31
C ILE A 226 -5.63 -1.10 -10.86
N ARG A 227 -5.79 -2.25 -10.22
CA ARG A 227 -6.08 -2.33 -8.79
C ARG A 227 -4.77 -2.37 -8.02
N ASP A 228 -4.65 -1.53 -7.00
CA ASP A 228 -3.53 -1.56 -6.08
C ASP A 228 -3.49 -2.91 -5.34
N ARG A 229 -2.37 -3.61 -5.51
CA ARG A 229 -2.22 -4.98 -5.03
C ARG A 229 -1.77 -5.04 -3.59
N GLY A 230 -1.08 -4.02 -3.12
CA GLY A 230 -0.55 -3.96 -1.76
C GLY A 230 -1.63 -4.14 -0.69
N HIS A 231 -2.69 -3.34 -0.79
CA HIS A 231 -3.88 -3.50 0.06
C HIS A 231 -4.48 -4.90 0.03
N SER A 232 -4.47 -5.55 -1.13
CA SER A 232 -5.11 -6.85 -1.31
C SER A 232 -4.23 -7.98 -0.75
N ILE A 233 -2.91 -7.89 -0.88
CA ILE A 233 -1.93 -8.77 -0.21
C ILE A 233 -2.07 -8.67 1.31
N VAL A 234 -2.16 -7.44 1.83
CA VAL A 234 -2.41 -7.20 3.26
C VAL A 234 -3.78 -7.76 3.68
N GLY A 235 -4.79 -7.68 2.81
CA GLY A 235 -6.09 -8.31 3.00
C GLY A 235 -5.99 -9.83 3.13
N ALA A 236 -5.24 -10.50 2.25
CA ALA A 236 -4.99 -11.94 2.31
C ALA A 236 -4.31 -12.34 3.64
N LEU A 237 -3.34 -11.54 4.09
CA LEU A 237 -2.66 -11.76 5.36
C LEU A 237 -3.59 -11.62 6.56
N LYS A 238 -4.41 -10.56 6.57
CA LYS A 238 -5.41 -10.34 7.62
C LYS A 238 -6.46 -11.45 7.64
N ASN A 239 -6.94 -11.89 6.49
CA ASN A 239 -7.90 -12.99 6.39
C ASN A 239 -7.30 -14.29 6.94
N ALA A 240 -6.03 -14.57 6.67
CA ALA A 240 -5.34 -15.73 7.23
C ALA A 240 -5.28 -15.68 8.76
N VAL A 241 -5.01 -14.50 9.34
CA VAL A 241 -5.07 -14.28 10.79
C VAL A 241 -6.48 -14.51 11.34
N ASP A 242 -7.50 -13.98 10.66
CA ASP A 242 -8.90 -14.08 11.10
C ASP A 242 -9.46 -15.51 10.98
N CYS A 243 -8.89 -16.35 10.11
CA CYS A 243 -9.27 -17.75 9.93
C CYS A 243 -8.76 -18.68 11.03
N ASP A 244 -7.66 -18.33 11.72
CA ASP A 244 -7.12 -19.13 12.82
C ASP A 244 -7.41 -18.45 14.18
N GLN A 245 -8.26 -19.09 14.97
CA GLN A 245 -8.72 -18.53 16.25
C GLN A 245 -7.58 -18.32 17.27
N GLU A 246 -6.53 -19.13 17.26
CA GLU A 246 -5.45 -18.99 18.25
C GLU A 246 -4.50 -17.86 17.89
N ILE A 247 -4.16 -17.73 16.60
CA ILE A 247 -3.37 -16.61 16.08
C ILE A 247 -4.12 -15.30 16.37
N ARG A 248 -5.42 -15.27 16.07
CA ARG A 248 -6.27 -14.12 16.37
C ARG A 248 -6.32 -13.81 17.86
N ASN A 249 -6.57 -14.80 18.72
CA ASN A 249 -6.58 -14.63 20.17
C ASN A 249 -5.25 -14.05 20.66
N PHE A 250 -4.12 -14.62 20.23
CA PHE A 250 -2.81 -14.10 20.61
C PHE A 250 -2.64 -12.64 20.20
N LYS A 251 -2.97 -12.28 18.95
CA LYS A 251 -2.88 -10.89 18.49
C LYS A 251 -3.80 -9.96 19.27
N GLU A 252 -5.02 -10.38 19.62
CA GLU A 252 -5.91 -9.58 20.46
C GLU A 252 -5.33 -9.39 21.88
N GLU A 253 -4.74 -10.43 22.46
CA GLU A 253 -4.24 -10.44 23.83
C GLU A 253 -2.89 -9.74 24.03
N PHE A 254 -2.00 -9.81 23.05
CA PHE A 254 -0.63 -9.28 23.16
C PHE A 254 -0.41 -8.02 22.36
N VAL A 255 -1.14 -7.82 21.26
CA VAL A 255 -0.85 -6.76 20.29
C VAL A 255 -1.94 -5.71 20.22
N SER A 256 -3.15 -6.08 19.80
CA SER A 256 -4.15 -5.16 19.26
C SER A 256 -5.34 -4.88 20.17
N GLY A 257 -5.66 -5.75 21.13
CA GLY A 257 -6.79 -5.58 22.04
C GLY A 257 -6.66 -4.35 22.95
N PRO A 258 -7.76 -3.84 23.54
CA PRO A 258 -7.71 -2.68 24.43
C PRO A 258 -6.82 -2.88 25.67
N SER A 259 -6.79 -4.11 26.18
CA SER A 259 -5.97 -4.55 27.31
C SER A 259 -4.81 -5.45 26.85
N SER A 260 -4.27 -5.17 25.65
CA SER A 260 -3.16 -5.95 25.12
C SER A 260 -1.85 -5.60 25.80
N VAL A 261 -0.91 -6.54 25.85
CA VAL A 261 0.41 -6.30 26.45
C VAL A 261 1.11 -5.09 25.82
N ALA A 262 1.13 -4.99 24.49
CA ALA A 262 1.74 -3.87 23.77
C ALA A 262 1.11 -2.51 24.14
N LYS A 263 -0.21 -2.44 24.29
CA LYS A 263 -0.89 -1.19 24.70
C LYS A 263 -0.68 -0.88 26.17
N SER A 264 -0.71 -1.89 27.04
CA SER A 264 -0.41 -1.69 28.46
C SER A 264 1.00 -1.13 28.65
N ILE A 265 2.01 -1.68 27.97
CA ILE A 265 3.38 -1.13 27.94
C ILE A 265 3.40 0.29 27.34
N SER A 266 2.61 0.54 26.29
CA SER A 266 2.57 1.86 25.66
C SER A 266 1.86 2.93 26.48
N PHE A 267 0.94 2.60 27.38
CA PHE A 267 0.14 3.59 28.13
C PHE A 267 0.41 3.63 29.63
N ASN A 268 0.99 2.57 30.22
CA ASN A 268 1.38 2.53 31.62
C ASN A 268 2.90 2.77 31.74
N ALA A 269 3.28 3.94 32.26
CA ALA A 269 4.69 4.36 32.37
C ALA A 269 5.52 3.39 33.22
N ALA A 270 4.99 2.92 34.36
CA ALA A 270 5.69 1.99 35.24
C ALA A 270 5.85 0.61 34.60
N PHE A 271 4.86 0.15 33.82
CA PHE A 271 5.01 -1.10 33.08
C PHE A 271 6.00 -0.96 31.91
N ARG A 272 6.00 0.20 31.24
CA ARG A 272 7.00 0.51 30.22
C ARG A 272 8.40 0.42 30.77
N GLU A 273 8.71 1.13 31.85
CA GLU A 273 10.02 1.15 32.49
C GLU A 273 10.50 -0.27 32.83
N ARG A 274 9.64 -1.09 33.43
CA ARG A 274 9.95 -2.50 33.73
C ARG A 274 10.30 -3.30 32.48
N PHE A 275 9.58 -3.08 31.38
CA PHE A 275 9.88 -3.69 30.09
C PHE A 275 11.23 -3.22 29.54
N GLU A 276 11.54 -1.92 29.58
CA GLU A 276 12.82 -1.40 29.10
C GLU A 276 14.01 -1.98 29.87
N ILE A 277 13.90 -2.05 31.20
CA ILE A 277 14.92 -2.65 32.08
C ILE A 277 15.09 -4.13 31.75
N ALA A 278 13.98 -4.86 31.58
CA ALA A 278 14.02 -6.29 31.27
C ALA A 278 14.63 -6.57 29.88
N CYS A 279 14.33 -5.74 28.87
CA CYS A 279 14.94 -5.85 27.54
C CYS A 279 16.44 -5.57 27.56
N LYS A 280 16.90 -4.56 28.30
CA LYS A 280 18.33 -4.25 28.46
C LYS A 280 19.08 -5.40 29.13
N ALA A 281 18.54 -5.94 30.22
CA ALA A 281 19.11 -7.11 30.89
C ALA A 281 19.17 -8.35 29.98
N GLN A 282 18.16 -8.56 29.12
CA GLN A 282 18.21 -9.63 28.13
C GLN A 282 19.37 -9.42 27.12
N GLN A 283 19.58 -8.20 26.65
CA GLN A 283 20.62 -7.88 25.68
C GLN A 283 22.03 -8.04 26.22
N GLU A 284 22.27 -7.65 27.48
CA GLU A 284 23.58 -7.83 28.14
C GLU A 284 24.01 -9.31 28.18
N THR A 285 23.04 -10.22 28.17
CA THR A 285 23.28 -11.68 28.16
C THR A 285 23.27 -12.30 26.76
N SER A 286 22.93 -11.55 25.72
CA SER A 286 22.80 -12.07 24.36
C SER A 286 24.10 -11.89 23.58
N ALA A 287 24.51 -12.93 22.84
CA ALA A 287 25.66 -12.85 21.93
C ALA A 287 25.42 -11.88 20.75
N ASP A 288 24.16 -11.69 20.35
CA ASP A 288 23.75 -10.77 19.28
C ASP A 288 22.89 -9.64 19.87
N PRO A 289 23.49 -8.48 20.23
CA PRO A 289 22.75 -7.37 20.82
C PRO A 289 21.74 -6.80 19.80
N ILE A 290 20.47 -7.11 20.01
CA ILE A 290 19.36 -6.51 19.29
C ILE A 290 19.20 -5.07 19.78
N PRO A 291 19.07 -4.04 18.94
CA PRO A 291 18.79 -2.67 19.40
C PRO A 291 17.51 -2.61 20.23
N VAL A 292 17.52 -1.96 21.41
CA VAL A 292 16.29 -1.77 22.21
C VAL A 292 15.33 -0.86 21.45
N MET A 293 14.34 -1.44 20.75
CA MET A 293 13.28 -0.66 20.12
C MET A 293 12.09 -0.52 21.07
N LEU A 294 12.09 0.54 21.88
CA LEU A 294 11.10 0.80 22.93
C LEU A 294 9.73 1.23 22.43
N SER A 295 9.63 1.65 21.17
CA SER A 295 8.36 2.06 20.60
C SER A 295 7.50 0.81 20.34
N LEU A 296 6.42 0.61 21.08
CA LEU A 296 5.37 -0.36 20.75
C LEU A 296 4.14 0.33 20.14
N ARG A 297 4.36 1.43 19.42
CA ARG A 297 3.29 2.23 18.81
C ARG A 297 2.43 1.35 17.91
N TYR A 298 1.16 1.28 18.26
CA TYR A 298 0.13 0.54 17.54
C TYR A 298 -0.78 1.51 16.78
N GLY A 299 -0.93 1.29 15.47
CA GLY A 299 -1.92 1.96 14.64
C GLY A 299 -3.03 0.98 14.23
N LYS A 300 -4.29 1.25 14.59
CA LYS A 300 -5.38 0.36 14.17
C LYS A 300 -5.58 0.35 12.65
N ALA A 301 -5.33 1.50 12.00
CA ALA A 301 -5.65 1.73 10.60
C ALA A 301 -4.71 1.02 9.61
N ARG A 302 -3.48 0.66 10.01
CA ARG A 302 -2.49 0.02 9.13
C ARG A 302 -2.07 -1.32 9.70
N PHE A 303 -2.26 -2.40 8.95
CA PHE A 303 -1.87 -3.74 9.38
C PHE A 303 -0.39 -3.83 9.74
N GLN A 304 0.49 -3.20 8.97
CA GLN A 304 1.93 -3.17 9.26
C GLN A 304 2.24 -2.61 10.66
N SER A 305 1.47 -1.62 11.13
CA SER A 305 1.64 -1.07 12.49
C SER A 305 1.11 -1.99 13.61
N GLN A 306 0.49 -3.11 13.27
CA GLN A 306 0.16 -4.19 14.19
C GLN A 306 1.27 -5.25 14.25
N VAL A 307 1.94 -5.51 13.13
CA VAL A 307 3.01 -6.52 13.05
C VAL A 307 4.28 -6.08 13.79
N ASP A 308 4.63 -4.80 13.72
CA ASP A 308 5.79 -4.24 14.44
C ASP A 308 5.80 -4.52 15.95
N PRO A 309 4.74 -4.18 16.73
CA PRO A 309 4.72 -4.46 18.16
C PRO A 309 4.73 -5.96 18.48
N GLU A 310 4.11 -6.80 17.65
CA GLU A 310 4.19 -8.25 17.80
C GLU A 310 5.63 -8.75 17.73
N ARG A 311 6.33 -8.41 16.64
CA ARG A 311 7.73 -8.80 16.45
C ARG A 311 8.63 -8.29 17.54
N ARG A 312 8.44 -7.06 18.02
CA ARG A 312 9.22 -6.49 19.13
C ARG A 312 9.00 -7.25 20.44
N LEU A 313 7.76 -7.63 20.76
CA LEU A 313 7.46 -8.44 21.94
C LEU A 313 8.11 -9.83 21.84
N LEU A 314 8.01 -10.48 20.67
CA LEU A 314 8.60 -11.80 20.44
C LEU A 314 10.14 -11.77 20.39
N LEU A 315 10.72 -10.73 19.82
CA LEU A 315 12.17 -10.52 19.79
C LEU A 315 12.75 -10.35 21.20
N HIS A 316 12.00 -9.69 22.07
CA HIS A 316 12.30 -9.53 23.49
C HIS A 316 11.42 -10.45 24.35
N LEU A 317 11.24 -11.72 23.95
CA LEU A 317 10.33 -12.64 24.63
C LEU A 317 10.66 -12.80 26.12
N LEU A 318 11.93 -13.04 26.47
CA LEU A 318 12.34 -13.19 27.87
C LEU A 318 12.18 -11.88 28.66
N GLY A 319 12.47 -10.73 28.03
CA GLY A 319 12.21 -9.41 28.57
C GLY A 319 10.72 -9.17 28.82
N THR A 320 9.86 -9.55 27.87
CA THR A 320 8.40 -9.48 27.97
C THR A 320 7.90 -10.32 29.15
N CYS A 321 8.34 -11.57 29.26
CA CYS A 321 7.97 -12.45 30.38
C CYS A 321 8.44 -11.88 31.73
N THR A 322 9.68 -11.38 31.80
CA THR A 322 10.24 -10.77 33.02
C THR A 322 9.43 -9.53 33.42
N ALA A 323 9.07 -8.68 32.46
CA ALA A 323 8.28 -7.49 32.70
C ALA A 323 6.87 -7.84 33.19
N LEU A 324 6.22 -8.84 32.60
CA LEU A 324 4.92 -9.36 33.05
C LEU A 324 5.01 -9.94 34.47
N SER A 325 6.05 -10.71 34.77
CA SER A 325 6.29 -11.29 36.10
C SER A 325 6.41 -10.19 37.16
N LYS A 326 7.29 -9.20 36.91
CA LYS A 326 7.47 -8.05 37.80
C LYS A 326 6.21 -7.23 37.94
N HIS A 327 5.44 -7.05 36.86
CA HIS A 327 4.17 -6.34 36.92
C HIS A 327 3.12 -7.12 37.72
N ALA A 328 3.10 -8.45 37.63
CA ALA A 328 2.23 -9.31 38.42
C ALA A 328 2.54 -9.25 39.93
N GLU A 329 3.80 -9.00 40.31
CA GLU A 329 4.20 -8.84 41.72
C GLU A 329 3.97 -7.41 42.24
N GLN A 330 4.33 -6.41 41.43
CA GLN A 330 4.51 -5.04 41.90
C GLN A 330 3.40 -4.07 41.46
N ALA A 331 2.40 -4.51 40.69
CA ALA A 331 1.30 -3.63 40.32
C ALA A 331 0.46 -3.26 41.56
N THR A 332 0.00 -2.01 41.60
CA THR A 332 -0.70 -1.43 42.75
C THR A 332 -2.07 -2.06 42.98
N THR A 333 -2.74 -2.46 41.89
CA THR A 333 -4.10 -3.03 41.95
C THR A 333 -4.06 -4.55 41.83
N ALA A 334 -4.98 -5.24 42.50
CA ALA A 334 -5.12 -6.70 42.36
C ALA A 334 -5.50 -7.10 40.93
N GLU A 335 -6.31 -6.29 40.23
CA GLU A 335 -6.73 -6.53 38.84
C GLU A 335 -5.55 -6.52 37.88
N GLU A 336 -4.65 -5.54 37.95
CA GLU A 336 -3.45 -5.48 37.10
C GLU A 336 -2.51 -6.66 37.39
N ARG A 337 -2.36 -7.03 38.67
CA ARG A 337 -1.56 -8.20 39.07
C ARG A 337 -2.11 -9.48 38.46
N GLN A 338 -3.42 -9.71 38.59
CA GLN A 338 -4.10 -10.87 38.03
C GLN A 338 -4.06 -10.88 36.49
N TRP A 339 -4.21 -9.71 35.86
CA TRP A 339 -4.10 -9.56 34.41
C TRP A 339 -2.71 -9.96 33.92
N ALA A 340 -1.65 -9.44 34.53
CA ALA A 340 -0.27 -9.73 34.14
C ALA A 340 0.08 -11.22 34.34
N ALA A 341 -0.31 -11.79 35.48
CA ALA A 341 -0.18 -13.21 35.77
C ALA A 341 -0.89 -14.06 34.71
N LYS A 342 -2.14 -13.72 34.36
CA LYS A 342 -2.90 -14.41 33.30
C LYS A 342 -2.19 -14.33 31.95
N ARG A 343 -1.67 -13.17 31.56
CA ARG A 343 -0.94 -13.01 30.28
C ARG A 343 0.37 -13.81 30.26
N LEU A 344 1.09 -13.87 31.39
CA LEU A 344 2.29 -14.67 31.49
C LEU A 344 1.99 -16.17 31.34
N ARG A 345 0.96 -16.69 32.02
CA ARG A 345 0.52 -18.10 31.88
C ARG A 345 0.10 -18.48 30.45
N GLN A 346 -0.37 -17.50 29.68
CA GLN A 346 -0.74 -17.69 28.28
C GLN A 346 0.46 -17.85 27.34
N LEU A 347 1.68 -17.49 27.76
CA LEU A 347 2.89 -17.71 26.97
C LEU A 347 3.40 -19.14 27.18
N THR A 348 2.84 -20.08 26.44
CA THR A 348 3.29 -21.48 26.37
C THR A 348 4.28 -21.69 25.21
N PHE A 349 5.05 -22.79 25.23
CA PHE A 349 5.94 -23.14 24.12
C PHE A 349 5.20 -23.21 22.77
N GLU A 350 4.04 -23.88 22.74
CA GLU A 350 3.23 -24.04 21.52
C GLU A 350 2.78 -22.69 20.94
N ARG A 351 2.23 -21.80 21.78
CA ARG A 351 1.74 -20.49 21.33
C ARG A 351 2.88 -19.60 20.86
N VAL A 352 4.00 -19.61 21.57
CA VAL A 352 5.18 -18.81 21.18
C VAL A 352 5.78 -19.33 19.88
N ALA A 353 5.94 -20.65 19.73
CA ALA A 353 6.46 -21.26 18.50
C ALA A 353 5.54 -20.97 17.30
N LEU A 354 4.21 -21.08 17.49
CA LEU A 354 3.22 -20.72 16.47
C LEU A 354 3.38 -19.26 16.02
N MET A 355 3.42 -18.32 16.96
CA MET A 355 3.53 -16.90 16.64
C MET A 355 4.89 -16.53 16.03
N ALA A 356 5.94 -17.27 16.37
CA ALA A 356 7.25 -17.11 15.75
C ALA A 356 7.20 -17.45 14.24
N CYS A 357 6.57 -18.57 13.88
CA CYS A 357 6.37 -18.95 12.47
C CYS A 357 5.45 -17.99 11.73
N VAL A 358 4.37 -17.53 12.38
CA VAL A 358 3.47 -16.51 11.83
C VAL A 358 4.23 -15.21 11.54
N SER A 359 5.10 -14.76 12.46
CA SER A 359 5.92 -13.57 12.26
C SER A 359 6.88 -13.66 11.06
N ASP A 360 7.44 -14.85 10.78
CA ASP A 360 8.24 -15.10 9.56
C ASP A 360 7.38 -15.02 8.29
N ALA A 361 6.21 -15.66 8.28
CA ALA A 361 5.28 -15.63 7.15
C ALA A 361 4.78 -14.19 6.88
N GLU A 362 4.52 -13.42 7.94
CA GLU A 362 4.17 -12.01 7.86
C GLU A 362 5.31 -11.15 7.30
N GLU A 363 6.57 -11.44 7.64
CA GLU A 363 7.72 -10.67 7.10
C GLU A 363 7.90 -10.93 5.62
N MET A 364 7.83 -12.20 5.22
CA MET A 364 7.90 -12.56 3.82
C MET A 364 6.76 -11.92 3.02
N THR A 365 5.54 -11.96 3.54
CA THR A 365 4.36 -11.36 2.89
C THR A 365 4.45 -9.84 2.83
N LEU A 366 4.90 -9.17 3.89
CA LEU A 366 5.08 -7.71 3.88
C LEU A 366 6.26 -7.28 3.01
N THR A 367 7.32 -8.09 2.91
CA THR A 367 8.45 -7.83 2.00
C THR A 367 7.99 -7.94 0.56
N PHE A 368 7.26 -9.00 0.21
CA PHE A 368 6.62 -9.14 -1.09
C PHE A 368 5.67 -7.98 -1.40
N CYS A 369 4.83 -7.57 -0.45
CA CYS A 369 3.97 -6.39 -0.57
C CYS A 369 4.78 -5.14 -0.92
N ARG A 370 5.87 -4.85 -0.20
CA ARG A 370 6.75 -3.70 -0.47
C ARG A 370 7.43 -3.79 -1.84
N GLN A 371 7.82 -4.98 -2.28
CA GLN A 371 8.43 -5.18 -3.61
C GLN A 371 7.44 -4.83 -4.72
N VAL A 372 6.19 -5.27 -4.61
CA VAL A 372 5.13 -4.97 -5.58
C VAL A 372 4.69 -3.50 -5.51
N GLU A 373 4.60 -2.93 -4.30
CA GLU A 373 4.18 -1.55 -4.08
C GLU A 373 5.25 -0.50 -4.43
N ALA A 374 6.52 -0.89 -4.49
CA ALA A 374 7.61 0.05 -4.70
C ALA A 374 7.33 0.91 -5.95
N GLU A 375 7.37 2.23 -5.79
CA GLU A 375 7.01 3.18 -6.87
C GLU A 375 7.90 3.02 -8.12
N PHE A 376 9.12 2.51 -7.92
CA PHE A 376 10.09 2.23 -8.98
C PHE A 376 10.20 0.73 -9.31
N SER A 377 9.27 -0.10 -8.81
CA SER A 377 9.23 -1.50 -9.22
C SER A 377 9.01 -1.54 -10.73
N ASP A 378 9.77 -2.41 -11.39
CA ASP A 378 9.57 -2.71 -12.79
C ASP A 378 8.31 -3.60 -12.91
N PRO A 379 7.22 -3.12 -13.54
CA PRO A 379 5.99 -3.91 -13.69
C PRO A 379 6.20 -5.26 -14.37
N SER A 380 7.25 -5.40 -15.20
CA SER A 380 7.55 -6.65 -15.90
C SER A 380 8.08 -7.74 -14.97
N LEU A 381 8.55 -7.38 -13.77
CA LEU A 381 9.05 -8.32 -12.77
C LEU A 381 7.95 -8.85 -11.84
N ALA A 382 6.73 -8.31 -11.90
CA ALA A 382 5.64 -8.68 -10.99
C ALA A 382 5.37 -10.19 -10.95
N SER A 383 5.37 -10.87 -12.12
CA SER A 383 5.18 -12.33 -12.19
C SER A 383 6.30 -13.08 -11.48
N ALA A 384 7.56 -12.69 -11.73
CA ALA A 384 8.71 -13.31 -11.08
C ALA A 384 8.69 -13.11 -9.56
N CYS A 385 8.31 -11.92 -9.08
CA CYS A 385 8.17 -11.66 -7.65
C CYS A 385 7.08 -12.53 -7.00
N VAL A 386 5.94 -12.73 -7.68
CA VAL A 386 4.88 -13.64 -7.20
C VAL A 386 5.41 -15.07 -7.12
N ASP A 387 6.05 -15.56 -8.19
CA ASP A 387 6.57 -16.93 -8.25
C ASP A 387 7.65 -17.18 -7.19
N GLU A 388 8.54 -16.22 -6.98
CA GLU A 388 9.56 -16.27 -5.93
C GLU A 388 8.92 -16.31 -4.53
N PHE A 389 7.97 -15.41 -4.25
CA PHE A 389 7.24 -15.39 -2.98
C PHE A 389 6.53 -16.72 -2.72
N GLU A 390 5.79 -17.25 -3.70
CA GLU A 390 5.09 -18.53 -3.54
C GLU A 390 6.07 -19.68 -3.29
N THR A 391 7.18 -19.72 -4.03
CA THR A 391 8.21 -20.75 -3.88
C THR A 391 8.83 -20.71 -2.49
N GLN A 392 9.18 -19.52 -2.00
CA GLN A 392 9.75 -19.35 -0.66
C GLN A 392 8.76 -19.74 0.44
N MET A 393 7.50 -19.31 0.35
CA MET A 393 6.45 -19.66 1.32
C MET A 393 6.20 -21.18 1.36
N ARG A 394 6.17 -21.84 0.19
CA ARG A 394 6.01 -23.30 0.10
C ARG A 394 7.20 -24.03 0.72
N ARG A 395 8.41 -23.68 0.31
CA ARG A 395 9.64 -24.30 0.80
C ARG A 395 9.77 -24.16 2.31
N LEU A 396 9.59 -22.96 2.86
CA LEU A 396 9.75 -22.76 4.29
C LEU A 396 8.63 -23.42 5.10
N PHE A 397 7.37 -23.17 4.75
CA PHE A 397 6.26 -23.50 5.65
C PHE A 397 5.50 -24.77 5.29
N LEU A 398 5.39 -25.15 4.01
CA LEU A 398 4.66 -26.36 3.61
C LEU A 398 5.57 -27.59 3.57
N GLU A 399 6.84 -27.42 3.24
CA GLU A 399 7.84 -28.49 3.24
C GLU A 399 8.59 -28.60 4.58
N GLY A 400 8.21 -27.81 5.59
CA GLY A 400 8.79 -27.88 6.93
C GLY A 400 10.22 -27.36 7.08
N ARG A 401 10.78 -26.68 6.07
CA ARG A 401 12.14 -26.11 6.15
C ARG A 401 12.26 -24.98 7.17
N ILE A 402 11.16 -24.43 7.68
CA ILE A 402 11.15 -23.44 8.76
C ILE A 402 11.88 -23.92 10.02
N TRP A 403 11.88 -25.23 10.27
CA TRP A 403 12.57 -25.87 11.40
C TRP A 403 14.04 -26.20 11.11
N SER A 404 14.45 -26.13 9.84
CA SER A 404 15.79 -26.51 9.42
C SER A 404 16.83 -25.48 9.86
N SER A 405 18.10 -25.92 9.88
CA SER A 405 19.24 -25.04 10.11
C SER A 405 19.48 -24.04 8.96
N GLU A 406 18.83 -24.20 7.80
CA GLU A 406 18.94 -23.28 6.67
C GLU A 406 18.25 -21.94 6.95
N ASN A 407 17.28 -21.92 7.86
CA ASN A 407 16.47 -20.75 8.20
C ASN A 407 17.14 -19.86 9.28
N GLN A 408 18.45 -19.64 9.16
CA GLN A 408 19.22 -18.82 10.09
C GLN A 408 18.77 -17.35 10.00
N GLY A 409 18.65 -16.69 11.14
CA GLY A 409 18.23 -15.29 11.22
C GLY A 409 16.71 -15.04 11.20
N SER A 410 15.90 -16.08 11.00
CA SER A 410 14.43 -16.00 11.12
C SER A 410 13.94 -15.69 12.54
N TRP A 411 12.72 -15.18 12.64
CA TRP A 411 12.04 -14.97 13.91
C TRP A 411 11.87 -16.30 14.64
N THR A 412 11.41 -17.35 13.95
CA THR A 412 11.30 -18.71 14.49
C THR A 412 12.58 -19.16 15.14
N ARG A 413 13.71 -19.08 14.42
CA ARG A 413 14.98 -19.56 14.96
C ARG A 413 15.40 -18.78 16.20
N ARG A 414 15.37 -17.44 16.13
CA ARG A 414 15.75 -16.56 17.25
C ARG A 414 14.92 -16.81 18.50
N ILE A 415 13.61 -16.99 18.32
CA ILE A 415 12.67 -17.22 19.42
C ILE A 415 12.89 -18.60 20.04
N LEU A 416 13.07 -19.64 19.23
CA LEU A 416 13.39 -20.98 19.72
C LEU A 416 14.72 -20.99 20.50
N ASP A 417 15.73 -20.26 20.03
CA ASP A 417 17.01 -20.15 20.74
C ASP A 417 16.88 -19.40 22.08
N GLN A 418 15.95 -18.43 22.19
CA GLN A 418 15.60 -17.82 23.48
C GLN A 418 14.91 -18.79 24.44
N ILE A 419 13.98 -19.62 23.95
CA ILE A 419 13.27 -20.61 24.78
C ILE A 419 14.23 -21.68 25.33
N LYS A 420 15.27 -22.05 24.56
CA LYS A 420 16.30 -23.00 25.01
C LYS A 420 17.06 -22.53 26.25
N GLN A 421 17.11 -21.22 26.51
CA GLN A 421 17.75 -20.68 27.71
C GLN A 421 16.98 -21.00 29.01
N ALA A 422 15.78 -21.57 28.90
CA ALA A 422 14.94 -22.07 30.00
C ALA A 422 14.92 -21.14 31.23
N LYS A 423 13.99 -20.17 31.23
CA LYS A 423 13.79 -19.28 32.38
C LYS A 423 12.50 -19.60 33.13
N VAL A 424 12.61 -19.55 34.45
CA VAL A 424 11.47 -19.64 35.38
C VAL A 424 11.16 -18.23 35.88
N PHE A 425 9.90 -17.84 35.76
CA PHE A 425 9.37 -16.56 36.20
C PHE A 425 8.53 -16.79 37.44
N THR A 426 8.79 -16.02 38.50
CA THR A 426 8.05 -16.12 39.77
C THR A 426 7.12 -14.91 39.92
N PHE A 427 5.89 -15.14 40.38
CA PHE A 427 4.96 -14.08 40.74
C PHE A 427 3.89 -14.60 41.69
N GLY A 428 3.60 -13.85 42.76
CA GLY A 428 2.52 -14.21 43.69
C GLY A 428 2.64 -15.61 44.31
N GLY A 429 3.87 -16.12 44.49
CA GLY A 429 4.14 -17.48 44.98
C GLY A 429 4.07 -18.58 43.92
N GLU A 430 3.63 -18.28 42.69
CA GLU A 430 3.61 -19.22 41.57
C GLU A 430 4.93 -19.20 40.78
N ARG A 431 5.20 -20.30 40.06
CA ARG A 431 6.32 -20.44 39.13
C ARG A 431 5.77 -20.74 37.73
N HIS A 432 6.11 -19.90 36.75
CA HIS A 432 5.82 -20.14 35.33
C HIS A 432 7.11 -20.38 34.57
N GLY A 433 7.27 -21.56 33.99
CA GLY A 433 8.41 -21.90 33.15
C GLY A 433 8.08 -21.72 31.68
N LEU A 434 8.86 -20.90 30.97
CA LEU A 434 8.91 -20.97 29.51
C LEU A 434 10.12 -21.82 29.13
N SER A 435 9.96 -23.13 29.24
CA SER A 435 11.02 -24.12 29.05
C SER A 435 10.93 -24.80 27.70
N TRP A 436 12.07 -25.31 27.25
CA TRP A 436 12.17 -26.19 26.11
C TRP A 436 11.61 -27.57 26.50
N PRO A 437 10.53 -28.06 25.85
CA PRO A 437 9.94 -29.34 26.24
C PRO A 437 10.88 -30.52 26.01
N CYS A 438 10.55 -31.65 26.63
CA CYS A 438 11.24 -32.91 26.37
C CYS A 438 11.16 -33.28 24.86
N ALA A 439 12.08 -34.12 24.38
CA ALA A 439 12.22 -34.36 22.96
C ALA A 439 10.92 -34.84 22.27
N ARG A 440 10.19 -35.76 22.91
CA ARG A 440 8.93 -36.29 22.41
C ARG A 440 7.83 -35.23 22.37
N GLU A 441 7.55 -34.58 23.49
CA GLU A 441 6.52 -33.54 23.59
C GLU A 441 6.82 -32.38 22.62
N ARG A 442 8.09 -31.99 22.50
CA ARG A 442 8.53 -30.97 21.54
C ARG A 442 8.17 -31.35 20.12
N GLN A 443 8.43 -32.59 19.69
CA GLN A 443 8.12 -33.03 18.34
C GLN A 443 6.61 -33.02 18.08
N GLU A 444 5.81 -33.48 19.05
CA GLU A 444 4.35 -33.46 18.96
C GLU A 444 3.80 -32.02 18.88
N VAL A 445 4.30 -31.10 19.71
CA VAL A 445 3.92 -29.68 19.67
C VAL A 445 4.33 -29.04 18.34
N LEU A 446 5.57 -29.25 17.88
CA LEU A 446 6.06 -28.66 16.63
C LEU A 446 5.27 -29.18 15.42
N ALA A 447 4.85 -30.45 15.43
CA ALA A 447 3.97 -31.00 14.40
C ALA A 447 2.61 -30.27 14.37
N ARG A 448 1.96 -30.10 15.53
CA ARG A 448 0.70 -29.33 15.62
C ARG A 448 0.87 -27.87 15.16
N VAL A 449 1.96 -27.23 15.57
CA VAL A 449 2.29 -25.86 15.14
C VAL A 449 2.46 -25.81 13.62
N HIS A 450 3.21 -26.75 13.05
CA HIS A 450 3.45 -26.83 11.61
C HIS A 450 2.15 -27.01 10.82
N ASP A 451 1.25 -27.90 11.26
CA ASP A 451 -0.04 -28.13 10.59
C ASP A 451 -0.90 -26.85 10.54
N ARG A 452 -0.93 -26.10 11.65
CA ARG A 452 -1.66 -24.82 11.71
C ARG A 452 -1.02 -23.76 10.83
N VAL A 453 0.30 -23.63 10.86
CA VAL A 453 1.04 -22.70 10.01
C VAL A 453 0.85 -23.05 8.53
N CYS A 454 0.77 -24.33 8.17
CA CYS A 454 0.44 -24.77 6.82
C CYS A 454 -0.93 -24.24 6.37
N VAL A 455 -1.96 -24.30 7.21
CA VAL A 455 -3.29 -23.76 6.90
C VAL A 455 -3.24 -22.24 6.75
N PHE A 456 -2.56 -21.55 7.66
CA PHE A 456 -2.34 -20.10 7.59
C PHE A 456 -1.68 -19.69 6.27
N VAL A 457 -0.57 -20.34 5.90
CA VAL A 457 0.18 -20.06 4.66
C VAL A 457 -0.61 -20.40 3.41
N LYS A 458 -1.32 -21.53 3.39
CA LYS A 458 -2.22 -21.88 2.26
C LYS A 458 -3.28 -20.80 2.04
N THR A 459 -3.79 -20.21 3.11
CA THR A 459 -4.78 -19.12 3.03
C THR A 459 -4.17 -17.86 2.41
N ILE A 460 -2.95 -17.48 2.81
CA ILE A 460 -2.22 -16.35 2.21
C ILE A 460 -1.99 -16.61 0.71
N LEU A 461 -1.45 -17.79 0.36
CA LEU A 461 -1.17 -18.15 -1.04
C LEU A 461 -2.44 -18.17 -1.89
N ALA A 462 -3.55 -18.67 -1.37
CA ALA A 462 -4.84 -18.63 -2.06
C ALA A 462 -5.31 -17.19 -2.31
N GLY A 463 -5.18 -16.32 -1.31
CA GLY A 463 -5.51 -14.90 -1.44
C GLY A 463 -4.62 -14.17 -2.45
N VAL A 464 -3.31 -14.42 -2.43
CA VAL A 464 -2.37 -13.86 -3.41
C VAL A 464 -2.71 -14.33 -4.83
N ARG A 465 -2.97 -15.62 -5.05
CA ARG A 465 -3.37 -16.15 -6.38
C ARG A 465 -4.67 -15.56 -6.90
N ALA A 466 -5.63 -15.33 -6.00
CA ALA A 466 -6.89 -14.68 -6.37
C ALA A 466 -6.68 -13.22 -6.80
N GLU A 467 -5.70 -12.54 -6.22
CA GLU A 467 -5.36 -11.16 -6.54
C GLU A 467 -4.44 -11.04 -7.77
N PHE A 468 -3.62 -12.06 -8.05
CA PHE A 468 -2.73 -12.16 -9.20
C PHE A 468 -3.15 -13.29 -10.16
N PRO A 469 -4.36 -13.24 -10.76
CA PRO A 469 -4.77 -14.27 -11.70
C PRO A 469 -3.85 -14.22 -12.92
N ALA A 470 -3.46 -15.38 -13.48
CA ALA A 470 -2.55 -15.46 -14.64
C ALA A 470 -2.99 -14.62 -15.87
N GLN A 471 -4.27 -14.25 -15.93
CA GLN A 471 -4.85 -13.40 -16.96
C GLN A 471 -4.74 -11.90 -16.68
N GLU A 472 -4.24 -11.47 -15.53
CA GLU A 472 -4.12 -10.06 -15.16
C GLU A 472 -3.16 -9.30 -16.09
N LEU A 473 -3.51 -8.05 -16.42
CA LEU A 473 -2.71 -7.18 -17.27
C LEU A 473 -1.27 -6.99 -16.77
N MET A 474 -1.08 -6.77 -15.47
CA MET A 474 0.25 -6.55 -14.87
C MET A 474 1.17 -7.75 -15.07
N LEU A 475 0.64 -8.98 -14.91
CA LEU A 475 1.41 -10.21 -15.13
C LEU A 475 1.75 -10.46 -16.61
N ARG A 476 1.03 -9.82 -17.53
CA ARG A 476 1.35 -9.88 -18.97
C ARG A 476 2.51 -8.95 -19.33
N LEU A 477 2.79 -7.91 -18.54
CA LEU A 477 3.93 -7.02 -18.77
C LEU A 477 5.28 -7.76 -18.64
N GLU A 478 5.30 -8.95 -18.03
CA GLU A 478 6.46 -9.85 -18.05
C GLU A 478 6.96 -10.17 -19.48
N SER A 479 6.07 -10.19 -20.47
CA SER A 479 6.47 -10.40 -21.87
C SER A 479 7.34 -9.26 -22.43
N LEU A 480 7.41 -8.12 -21.74
CA LEU A 480 8.28 -6.98 -22.05
C LEU A 480 9.55 -6.95 -21.17
N SER A 481 9.81 -7.99 -20.37
CA SER A 481 11.06 -8.11 -19.61
C SER A 481 12.19 -8.60 -20.51
N LEU A 482 13.11 -7.71 -20.91
CA LEU A 482 14.27 -8.09 -21.73
C LEU A 482 15.20 -9.05 -21.00
N ALA A 483 15.27 -8.92 -19.67
CA ALA A 483 16.01 -9.84 -18.80
C ALA A 483 15.49 -11.28 -18.88
N MET A 484 14.15 -11.44 -18.89
CA MET A 484 13.51 -12.75 -18.97
C MET A 484 13.80 -13.41 -20.31
N TRP A 485 13.67 -12.66 -21.41
CA TRP A 485 14.02 -13.14 -22.74
C TRP A 485 15.49 -13.57 -22.81
N TYR A 486 16.41 -12.77 -22.27
CA TYR A 486 17.83 -13.13 -22.21
C TYR A 486 18.10 -14.40 -21.41
N SER A 487 17.48 -14.51 -20.23
CA SER A 487 17.59 -15.69 -19.37
C SER A 487 17.16 -16.96 -20.09
N ILE A 488 16.07 -16.89 -20.88
CA ILE A 488 15.58 -18.02 -21.66
C ILE A 488 16.55 -18.39 -22.79
N GLU A 489 17.13 -17.41 -23.48
CA GLU A 489 18.11 -17.69 -24.55
C GLU A 489 19.42 -18.26 -23.98
N LYS A 490 19.88 -17.78 -22.82
CA LYS A 490 21.15 -18.18 -22.20
C LYS A 490 21.08 -19.50 -21.44
N ASN A 491 20.06 -19.69 -20.61
CA ASN A 491 19.99 -20.82 -19.68
C ASN A 491 19.54 -22.11 -20.35
N PHE A 492 18.80 -22.02 -21.46
CA PHE A 492 18.36 -23.17 -22.22
C PHE A 492 19.28 -23.35 -23.44
N GLY A 493 20.48 -23.85 -23.17
CA GLY A 493 21.44 -24.26 -24.21
C GLY A 493 20.87 -25.31 -25.18
N PRO A 494 21.60 -25.66 -26.25
CA PRO A 494 21.06 -26.43 -27.39
C PRO A 494 20.67 -27.89 -27.10
N THR A 495 20.76 -28.37 -25.86
CA THR A 495 20.42 -29.76 -25.49
C THR A 495 18.92 -30.05 -25.63
N SER A 496 18.57 -31.28 -26.04
CA SER A 496 17.21 -31.67 -26.44
C SER A 496 16.15 -31.53 -25.34
N ALA A 497 16.49 -31.79 -24.08
CA ALA A 497 15.56 -31.64 -22.95
C ALA A 497 15.29 -30.17 -22.60
N CYS A 498 16.33 -29.33 -22.61
CA CYS A 498 16.22 -27.89 -22.39
C CYS A 498 15.41 -27.21 -23.51
N ASN A 499 15.46 -27.73 -24.73
CA ASN A 499 14.71 -27.20 -25.85
C ASN A 499 13.18 -27.27 -25.66
N HIS A 500 12.65 -28.27 -24.95
CA HIS A 500 11.20 -28.36 -24.71
C HIS A 500 10.72 -27.27 -23.73
N ALA A 501 11.35 -27.18 -22.56
CA ALA A 501 11.03 -26.16 -21.57
C ALA A 501 11.24 -24.73 -22.10
N ARG A 502 12.29 -24.51 -22.91
CA ARG A 502 12.50 -23.25 -23.63
C ARG A 502 11.32 -22.93 -24.55
N LYS A 503 10.93 -23.87 -25.43
CA LYS A 503 9.82 -23.67 -26.38
C LYS A 503 8.52 -23.37 -25.66
N GLU A 504 8.22 -24.09 -24.58
CA GLU A 504 7.03 -23.86 -23.77
C GLU A 504 7.05 -22.45 -23.16
N ARG A 505 8.17 -22.05 -22.55
CA ARG A 505 8.29 -20.72 -21.92
C ARG A 505 8.19 -19.59 -22.93
N VAL A 506 8.82 -19.74 -24.10
CA VAL A 506 8.70 -18.78 -25.21
C VAL A 506 7.24 -18.66 -25.67
N ALA A 507 6.55 -19.79 -25.87
CA ALA A 507 5.15 -19.79 -26.26
C ALA A 507 4.24 -19.12 -25.22
N GLN A 508 4.51 -19.30 -23.92
CA GLN A 508 3.79 -18.61 -22.85
C GLN A 508 4.00 -17.09 -22.91
N LEU A 509 5.25 -16.62 -23.06
CA LEU A 509 5.54 -15.19 -23.15
C LEU A 509 4.96 -14.56 -24.41
N GLU A 510 5.01 -15.25 -25.54
CA GLU A 510 4.36 -14.85 -26.78
C GLU A 510 2.84 -14.71 -26.61
N GLN A 511 2.19 -15.69 -25.97
CA GLN A 511 0.76 -15.62 -25.67
C GLN A 511 0.43 -14.43 -24.77
N LYS A 512 1.25 -14.18 -23.72
CA LYS A 512 1.11 -13.00 -22.84
C LYS A 512 1.26 -11.70 -23.63
N PHE A 513 2.24 -11.63 -24.52
CA PHE A 513 2.49 -10.47 -25.38
C PHE A 513 1.28 -10.16 -26.29
N ARG A 514 0.78 -11.16 -27.02
CA ARG A 514 -0.38 -11.00 -27.92
C ARG A 514 -1.63 -10.57 -27.16
N LYS A 515 -1.85 -11.14 -25.97
CA LYS A 515 -2.94 -10.75 -25.07
C LYS A 515 -2.77 -9.33 -24.54
N LEU A 516 -1.55 -8.87 -24.27
CA LEU A 516 -1.26 -7.49 -23.89
C LEU A 516 -1.57 -6.53 -25.04
N ALA A 517 -1.11 -6.84 -26.26
CA ALA A 517 -1.42 -6.05 -27.46
C ALA A 517 -2.94 -5.93 -27.67
N SER A 518 -3.67 -7.04 -27.53
CA SER A 518 -5.13 -7.08 -27.63
C SER A 518 -5.81 -6.16 -26.59
N CYS A 519 -5.34 -6.19 -25.33
CA CYS A 519 -5.85 -5.32 -24.27
C CYS A 519 -5.59 -3.83 -24.53
N LEU A 520 -4.56 -3.51 -25.31
CA LEU A 520 -4.23 -2.15 -25.70
C LEU A 520 -4.88 -1.75 -27.03
N HIS A 521 -5.77 -2.58 -27.58
CA HIS A 521 -6.43 -2.41 -28.86
C HIS A 521 -5.44 -2.28 -30.03
N LEU A 522 -4.32 -3.01 -29.96
CA LEU A 522 -3.32 -3.09 -31.01
C LEU A 522 -3.45 -4.41 -31.77
N PRO A 523 -3.16 -4.45 -33.09
CA PRO A 523 -3.11 -5.69 -33.86
C PRO A 523 -2.04 -6.64 -33.29
N PRO A 524 -2.41 -7.78 -32.68
CA PRO A 524 -1.46 -8.63 -31.94
C PRO A 524 -0.36 -9.21 -32.82
N GLU A 525 -0.70 -9.62 -34.04
CA GLU A 525 0.24 -10.21 -35.01
C GLU A 525 1.28 -9.19 -35.48
N GLU A 526 0.85 -7.97 -35.78
CA GLU A 526 1.76 -6.92 -36.22
C GLU A 526 2.68 -6.48 -35.07
N ALA A 527 2.13 -6.31 -33.87
CA ALA A 527 2.92 -5.99 -32.68
C ALA A 527 3.96 -7.07 -32.38
N TRP A 528 3.59 -8.34 -32.53
CA TRP A 528 4.50 -9.46 -32.35
C TRP A 528 5.59 -9.50 -33.42
N LEU A 529 5.24 -9.30 -34.70
CA LEU A 529 6.20 -9.21 -35.80
C LEU A 529 7.22 -8.09 -35.58
N GLN A 530 6.77 -6.93 -35.08
CA GLN A 530 7.65 -5.83 -34.71
C GLN A 530 8.59 -6.21 -33.57
N PHE A 531 8.07 -6.90 -32.54
CA PHE A 531 8.86 -7.39 -31.43
C PHE A 531 9.92 -8.39 -31.88
N THR A 532 9.58 -9.40 -32.68
CA THR A 532 10.54 -10.39 -33.17
C THR A 532 11.60 -9.74 -34.05
N HIS A 533 11.21 -8.83 -34.95
CA HIS A 533 12.16 -8.08 -35.77
C HIS A 533 13.15 -7.26 -34.94
N VAL A 534 12.68 -6.59 -33.88
CA VAL A 534 13.56 -5.85 -32.96
C VAL A 534 14.43 -6.79 -32.13
N LYS A 535 13.88 -7.93 -31.68
CA LYS A 535 14.61 -8.95 -30.91
C LYS A 535 15.75 -9.54 -31.73
N ASP A 536 15.47 -10.00 -32.95
CA ASP A 536 16.39 -10.77 -33.79
C ASP A 536 17.51 -9.91 -34.40
N ASN A 537 17.22 -8.65 -34.76
CA ASN A 537 18.24 -7.74 -35.32
C ASN A 537 19.20 -7.19 -34.28
N HIS A 538 18.97 -7.49 -33.01
CA HIS A 538 19.66 -6.85 -31.93
C HIS A 538 19.98 -7.85 -30.81
N ASP A 539 20.52 -9.02 -31.16
CA ASP A 539 21.08 -9.98 -30.18
C ASP A 539 22.07 -9.35 -29.17
N SER A 540 22.67 -8.21 -29.53
CA SER A 540 23.47 -7.36 -28.63
C SER A 540 22.70 -6.68 -27.48
N LEU A 541 21.35 -6.64 -27.50
CA LEU A 541 20.50 -6.03 -26.46
C LEU A 541 20.46 -6.85 -25.19
N LEU A 542 20.49 -8.15 -25.36
CA LEU A 542 20.57 -9.10 -24.27
C LEU A 542 21.89 -8.94 -23.51
N HIS A 543 22.96 -8.56 -24.22
CA HIS A 543 24.25 -8.17 -23.64
C HIS A 543 24.23 -6.74 -23.04
N ALA A 544 23.40 -5.82 -23.56
CA ALA A 544 23.24 -4.46 -23.05
C ALA A 544 22.47 -4.41 -21.72
N TRP A 545 21.51 -5.32 -21.51
CA TRP A 545 20.80 -5.48 -20.24
C TRP A 545 21.76 -5.59 -19.06
N GLY A 546 22.74 -6.48 -19.17
CA GLY A 546 23.73 -6.74 -18.13
C GLY A 546 24.59 -5.53 -17.75
N LYS A 547 24.58 -4.45 -18.55
CA LYS A 547 25.30 -3.20 -18.26
C LYS A 547 24.43 -2.11 -17.63
N LEU A 548 23.14 -2.06 -17.94
CA LEU A 548 22.26 -0.92 -17.59
C LEU A 548 21.40 -1.17 -16.35
N GLY A 549 21.10 -2.43 -16.02
CA GLY A 549 20.35 -2.78 -14.81
C GLY A 549 18.88 -2.32 -14.75
N ASN A 550 18.36 -1.56 -15.73
CA ASN A 550 17.01 -0.99 -15.76
C ASN A 550 16.28 -1.23 -17.10
N ASN A 551 15.09 -1.89 -17.06
CA ASN A 551 14.37 -2.44 -18.24
C ASN A 551 13.89 -1.34 -19.17
N LEU A 552 13.53 -0.19 -18.60
CA LEU A 552 13.15 0.97 -19.39
C LEU A 552 14.33 1.54 -20.19
N GLU A 553 15.50 1.68 -19.56
CA GLU A 553 16.71 2.19 -20.24
C GLU A 553 17.20 1.22 -21.30
N ALA A 554 17.09 -0.09 -21.03
CA ALA A 554 17.37 -1.10 -22.04
C ALA A 554 16.43 -0.91 -23.24
N TRP A 555 15.11 -0.86 -23.04
CA TRP A 555 14.16 -0.58 -24.11
C TRP A 555 14.41 0.73 -24.86
N ALA A 556 14.79 1.81 -24.17
CA ALA A 556 15.11 3.09 -24.80
C ALA A 556 16.31 2.95 -25.75
N ASN A 557 17.36 2.26 -25.30
CA ASN A 557 18.53 1.98 -26.12
C ASN A 557 18.21 1.06 -27.31
N VAL A 558 17.35 0.05 -27.09
CA VAL A 558 16.88 -0.87 -28.14
C VAL A 558 16.23 -0.10 -29.28
N LEU A 559 15.21 0.69 -28.94
CA LEU A 559 14.39 1.39 -29.92
C LEU A 559 15.16 2.55 -30.57
N ALA A 560 16.06 3.21 -29.85
CA ALA A 560 16.95 4.22 -30.41
C ALA A 560 17.90 3.64 -31.46
N ARG A 561 18.49 2.46 -31.19
CA ARG A 561 19.36 1.75 -32.15
C ARG A 561 18.58 1.27 -33.36
N HIS A 562 17.39 0.70 -33.16
CA HIS A 562 16.50 0.29 -34.26
C HIS A 562 16.21 1.46 -35.21
N LYS A 563 15.88 2.62 -34.63
CA LYS A 563 15.65 3.86 -35.39
C LYS A 563 16.91 4.36 -36.11
N ALA A 564 18.07 4.29 -35.46
CA ALA A 564 19.34 4.71 -36.04
C ALA A 564 19.78 3.80 -37.21
N ALA A 565 19.47 2.51 -37.14
CA ALA A 565 19.74 1.54 -38.21
C ALA A 565 18.90 1.74 -39.48
N ARG A 566 18.01 2.76 -39.50
CA ARG A 566 17.10 3.07 -40.63
C ARG A 566 16.30 1.85 -41.10
N SER A 567 15.94 0.96 -40.16
CA SER A 567 15.15 -0.22 -40.50
C SER A 567 13.82 0.19 -41.11
N HIS A 568 13.44 -0.45 -42.22
CA HIS A 568 12.16 -0.19 -42.88
C HIS A 568 10.95 -0.66 -42.07
N THR A 569 11.17 -1.54 -41.08
CA THR A 569 10.10 -2.06 -40.21
C THR A 569 9.68 -0.99 -39.20
N ARG A 570 8.44 -0.53 -39.32
CA ARG A 570 7.78 0.34 -38.34
C ARG A 570 7.64 -0.39 -37.01
N VAL A 571 7.92 0.29 -35.90
CA VAL A 571 7.84 -0.27 -34.53
C VAL A 571 6.79 0.46 -33.67
N ASP A 572 5.78 1.04 -34.31
CA ASP A 572 4.81 1.92 -33.65
C ASP A 572 3.99 1.17 -32.60
N HIS A 573 3.57 -0.07 -32.88
CA HIS A 573 2.78 -0.87 -31.93
C HIS A 573 3.63 -1.31 -30.74
N LEU A 574 4.86 -1.78 -30.99
CA LEU A 574 5.80 -2.11 -29.92
C LEU A 574 6.11 -0.89 -29.05
N LEU A 575 6.36 0.28 -29.65
CA LEU A 575 6.62 1.52 -28.91
C LEU A 575 5.44 1.91 -28.01
N ILE A 576 4.19 1.76 -28.48
CA ILE A 576 2.99 1.99 -27.65
C ILE A 576 2.96 1.01 -26.48
N MET A 577 3.24 -0.28 -26.70
CA MET A 577 3.27 -1.27 -25.61
C MET A 577 4.34 -0.95 -24.56
N VAL A 578 5.54 -0.57 -25.01
CA VAL A 578 6.66 -0.22 -24.11
C VAL A 578 6.38 1.09 -23.37
N ARG A 579 5.75 2.08 -24.01
CA ARG A 579 5.34 3.31 -23.32
C ARG A 579 4.24 3.07 -22.31
N PHE A 580 3.25 2.25 -22.64
CA PHE A 580 2.22 1.81 -21.70
C PHE A 580 2.85 1.11 -20.49
N TYR A 581 3.73 0.15 -20.73
CA TYR A 581 4.53 -0.52 -19.70
C TYR A 581 5.27 0.49 -18.81
N ALA A 582 5.96 1.45 -19.43
CA ALA A 582 6.76 2.42 -18.72
C ALA A 582 5.92 3.45 -17.96
N ALA A 583 4.70 3.75 -18.40
CA ALA A 583 3.80 4.68 -17.74
C ALA A 583 2.99 4.01 -16.62
N SER A 584 2.76 2.70 -16.72
CA SER A 584 1.92 1.92 -15.79
C SER A 584 2.41 2.01 -14.35
N LEU A 585 1.49 2.36 -13.45
CA LEU A 585 1.73 2.37 -12.00
C LEU A 585 1.10 1.14 -11.37
N ALA A 586 1.92 0.31 -10.72
CA ALA A 586 1.45 -0.90 -10.04
C ALA A 586 0.73 -0.60 -8.70
N SER A 587 0.97 0.58 -8.11
CA SER A 587 0.51 0.89 -6.76
C SER A 587 0.17 2.37 -6.54
N THR A 588 -0.66 2.60 -5.53
CA THR A 588 -1.01 3.92 -4.97
C THR A 588 -0.08 4.36 -3.83
N GLN A 589 0.92 3.56 -3.45
CA GLN A 589 1.81 3.83 -2.31
C GLN A 589 2.50 5.20 -2.40
N GLY A 590 2.85 5.66 -3.60
CA GLY A 590 3.41 7.00 -3.81
C GLY A 590 2.47 8.13 -3.35
N VAL A 591 1.16 7.93 -3.40
CA VAL A 591 0.16 8.89 -2.89
C VAL A 591 0.07 8.80 -1.36
N GLU A 592 0.06 7.59 -0.80
CA GLU A 592 -0.01 7.35 0.65
C GLU A 592 1.22 7.85 1.41
N SER A 593 2.40 7.65 0.83
CA SER A 593 3.67 8.09 1.40
C SER A 593 3.69 9.62 1.53
N GLN A 594 3.19 10.33 0.52
CA GLN A 594 3.03 11.78 0.55
C GLN A 594 2.01 12.25 1.58
N PHE A 595 0.84 11.62 1.68
CA PHE A 595 -0.11 11.95 2.76
C PHE A 595 0.57 11.79 4.12
N SER A 596 1.27 10.68 4.33
CA SER A 596 1.98 10.39 5.57
C SER A 596 3.11 11.39 5.85
N GLU A 597 3.83 11.82 4.83
CA GLU A 597 4.88 12.83 4.96
C GLU A 597 4.32 14.23 5.24
N ALA A 598 3.32 14.66 4.48
CA ALA A 598 2.65 15.94 4.70
C ALA A 598 2.01 16.01 6.09
N GLU A 599 1.43 14.91 6.57
CA GLU A 599 0.95 14.79 7.95
C GLU A 599 2.09 14.93 8.97
N ARG A 600 3.20 14.21 8.80
CA ARG A 600 4.37 14.31 9.69
C ARG A 600 4.91 15.74 9.74
N GLN A 601 4.94 16.43 8.61
CA GLN A 601 5.33 17.84 8.52
C GLN A 601 4.29 18.77 9.20
N SER A 602 3.00 18.43 9.13
CA SER A 602 1.90 19.22 9.72
C SER A 602 1.68 19.00 11.22
N ALA A 603 1.87 17.78 11.73
CA ALA A 603 1.71 17.43 13.13
C ALA A 603 2.70 18.21 14.03
N LYS A 604 3.85 18.60 13.47
CA LYS A 604 4.81 19.49 14.13
C LYS A 604 4.34 20.95 14.20
N ARG A 605 3.35 21.37 13.39
CA ARG A 605 2.86 22.77 13.28
C ARG A 605 1.36 22.84 12.89
N VAL A 606 0.50 22.83 13.91
CA VAL A 606 -0.89 23.38 13.92
C VAL A 606 -2.01 22.53 13.29
N ALA A 607 -2.96 22.12 14.14
CA ALA A 607 -4.20 21.37 13.85
C ALA A 607 -5.31 22.15 13.09
N GLN A 608 -4.98 23.20 12.35
CA GLN A 608 -5.94 24.05 11.64
C GLN A 608 -5.34 24.58 10.33
N GLN A 609 -5.20 23.71 9.34
CA GLN A 609 -4.67 24.08 8.03
C GLN A 609 -5.72 23.84 6.94
N SER A 610 -5.99 24.88 6.15
CA SER A 610 -6.86 24.83 4.97
C SER A 610 -6.31 23.87 3.92
N LEU A 611 -7.18 23.16 3.18
CA LEU A 611 -6.83 22.20 2.12
C LEU A 611 -5.82 22.72 1.09
N LEU A 612 -5.89 24.02 0.74
CA LEU A 612 -4.91 24.69 -0.13
C LEU A 612 -3.46 24.53 0.38
N ARG A 613 -3.26 24.46 1.69
CA ARG A 613 -1.93 24.24 2.30
C ARG A 613 -1.46 22.80 2.16
N LEU A 614 -2.36 21.84 2.13
CA LEU A 614 -2.01 20.43 1.97
C LEU A 614 -1.53 20.19 0.54
N ARG A 615 -2.26 20.68 -0.47
CA ARG A 615 -1.89 20.54 -1.89
C ARG A 615 -0.48 21.04 -2.18
N ASP A 616 -0.17 22.29 -1.80
CA ASP A 616 1.14 22.89 -2.10
C ASP A 616 2.26 22.20 -1.31
N ARG A 617 1.99 21.69 -0.10
CA ARG A 617 2.96 20.90 0.66
C ARG A 617 3.22 19.53 0.06
N LEU A 618 2.19 18.84 -0.39
CA LEU A 618 2.32 17.54 -1.07
C LEU A 618 3.20 17.70 -2.33
N GLN A 619 3.05 18.81 -3.07
CA GLN A 619 3.90 19.11 -4.21
C GLN A 619 5.36 19.37 -3.79
N ILE A 620 5.58 20.13 -2.72
CA ILE A 620 6.93 20.45 -2.23
C ILE A 620 7.62 19.21 -1.67
N SER A 621 6.91 18.28 -1.02
CA SER A 621 7.50 17.04 -0.50
C SER A 621 8.02 16.10 -1.60
N GLU A 622 7.58 16.26 -2.85
CA GLU A 622 8.14 15.49 -3.97
C GLU A 622 9.45 16.04 -4.51
N MET A 623 9.80 17.28 -4.15
CA MET A 623 10.96 17.93 -4.73
C MET A 623 12.22 17.32 -4.15
N GLU A 624 13.11 16.87 -5.02
CA GLU A 624 14.45 16.48 -4.61
C GLU A 624 15.24 17.75 -4.25
N GLU A 625 16.13 17.66 -3.27
CA GLU A 625 16.95 18.80 -2.85
C GLU A 625 17.80 19.35 -4.00
N SER A 626 18.24 18.47 -4.90
CA SER A 626 18.94 18.75 -6.15
C SER A 626 18.16 19.69 -7.09
N GLU A 627 16.82 19.64 -7.08
CA GLU A 627 15.97 20.49 -7.91
C GLU A 627 15.86 21.93 -7.38
N LEU A 628 16.19 22.13 -6.10
CA LEU A 628 16.08 23.42 -5.42
C LEU A 628 17.42 24.15 -5.39
N VAL A 629 18.50 23.43 -5.07
CA VAL A 629 19.84 24.00 -4.94
C VAL A 629 20.87 23.04 -5.51
N SER A 630 21.72 23.53 -6.40
CA SER A 630 22.99 22.86 -6.72
C SER A 630 24.12 23.86 -6.49
N ASN A 631 25.07 23.52 -5.64
CA ASN A 631 26.27 24.33 -5.37
C ASN A 631 25.97 25.80 -5.01
N GLY A 632 24.90 26.04 -4.25
CA GLY A 632 24.48 27.40 -3.86
C GLY A 632 23.85 28.24 -4.97
N VAL A 633 23.73 27.73 -6.21
CA VAL A 633 23.09 28.42 -7.32
C VAL A 633 21.59 28.11 -7.33
N PRO A 634 20.71 29.14 -7.35
CA PRO A 634 19.28 28.93 -7.52
C PRO A 634 18.98 28.24 -8.85
N GLN A 635 18.45 27.02 -8.75
CA GLN A 635 18.05 26.21 -9.90
C GLN A 635 16.95 26.91 -10.74
N PRO A 636 16.73 26.49 -12.00
CA PRO A 636 15.68 27.03 -12.87
C PRO A 636 14.30 27.10 -12.18
N LEU A 637 14.00 26.14 -11.32
CA LEU A 637 12.77 26.10 -10.52
C LEU A 637 12.64 27.29 -9.57
N VAL A 638 13.72 27.68 -8.88
CA VAL A 638 13.73 28.83 -7.96
C VAL A 638 13.60 30.15 -8.73
N LYS A 639 14.23 30.26 -9.90
CA LYS A 639 14.08 31.44 -10.77
C LYS A 639 12.62 31.58 -11.23
N LEU A 640 12.01 30.48 -11.63
CA LEU A 640 10.60 30.42 -12.01
C LEU A 640 9.67 30.79 -10.84
N ALA A 641 9.90 30.22 -9.65
CA ALA A 641 9.14 30.55 -8.45
C ALA A 641 9.25 32.04 -8.07
N LYS A 642 10.43 32.65 -8.21
CA LYS A 642 10.60 34.09 -8.01
C LYS A 642 9.79 34.91 -9.01
N ARG A 643 9.79 34.51 -10.29
CA ARG A 643 8.98 35.16 -11.34
C ARG A 643 7.50 35.09 -10.99
N LEU A 644 6.99 33.90 -10.67
CA LEU A 644 5.60 33.68 -10.28
C LEU A 644 5.23 34.44 -9.00
N TYR A 645 6.13 34.52 -8.03
CA TYR A 645 5.90 35.34 -6.84
C TYR A 645 5.69 36.82 -7.21
N VAL A 646 6.55 37.37 -8.07
CA VAL A 646 6.44 38.77 -8.51
C VAL A 646 5.18 39.01 -9.32
N GLU A 647 4.81 38.07 -10.18
CA GLU A 647 3.62 38.13 -11.03
C GLU A 647 2.33 38.15 -10.20
N TYR A 648 2.19 37.23 -9.23
CA TYR A 648 0.95 37.05 -8.47
C TYR A 648 0.87 37.84 -7.16
N PHE A 649 2.02 38.22 -6.58
CA PHE A 649 2.07 38.91 -5.28
C PHE A 649 2.83 40.26 -5.32
N GLY A 650 3.39 40.63 -6.48
CA GLY A 650 4.17 41.85 -6.65
C GLY A 650 5.62 41.69 -6.23
N GLN A 651 6.44 42.69 -6.59
CA GLN A 651 7.84 42.70 -6.16
C GLN A 651 7.92 42.73 -4.62
N PRO A 652 8.67 41.80 -4.00
CA PRO A 652 8.88 41.87 -2.57
C PRO A 652 9.50 43.23 -2.26
N ARG A 653 8.98 43.91 -1.23
CA ARG A 653 9.57 45.17 -0.78
C ARG A 653 11.06 44.94 -0.60
N GLY A 654 11.89 45.65 -1.37
CA GLY A 654 13.29 45.80 -1.02
C GLY A 654 13.32 46.23 0.44
N ALA A 655 14.20 45.62 1.24
CA ALA A 655 14.41 46.08 2.61
C ALA A 655 14.52 47.60 2.55
N TYR A 656 13.85 48.28 3.49
CA TYR A 656 13.72 49.72 3.59
C TYR A 656 15.09 50.41 3.88
N GLY A 657 16.18 49.96 3.26
CA GLY A 657 17.56 50.34 3.53
C GLY A 657 18.05 51.58 2.78
N ASP A 658 17.58 51.84 1.56
CA ASP A 658 18.15 52.95 0.77
C ASP A 658 17.40 54.28 0.87
N LYS A 659 16.35 54.37 1.70
CA LYS A 659 15.64 55.64 1.90
C LYS A 659 16.37 56.66 2.79
N LYS A 660 17.58 56.37 3.29
CA LYS A 660 18.41 57.34 4.03
C LYS A 660 19.63 57.87 3.25
N LEU A 661 19.87 57.48 2.00
CA LEU A 661 21.05 57.93 1.22
C LEU A 661 20.71 58.76 -0.02
N GLY A 662 19.55 59.41 -0.05
CA GLY A 662 19.03 60.05 -1.26
C GLY A 662 18.34 61.39 -1.07
N THR A 663 18.85 62.27 -0.21
CA THR A 663 18.43 63.70 -0.21
C THR A 663 19.12 64.52 -1.31
N LEU A 664 19.98 63.92 -2.15
CA LEU A 664 20.76 64.65 -3.17
C LEU A 664 20.56 64.22 -4.63
N ALA A 665 19.66 63.29 -4.94
CA ALA A 665 19.38 62.89 -6.33
C ALA A 665 17.91 63.14 -6.72
N ARG A 666 17.51 64.42 -6.74
CA ARG A 666 16.33 64.85 -7.51
C ARG A 666 16.76 65.00 -8.96
N GLY A 667 16.60 63.94 -9.74
CA GLY A 667 16.76 64.00 -11.19
C GLY A 667 16.40 62.66 -11.79
N VAL A 668 15.37 62.66 -12.63
CA VAL A 668 14.92 61.51 -13.44
C VAL A 668 14.15 60.43 -12.65
N ARG A 669 12.86 60.73 -12.37
CA ARG A 669 11.84 59.68 -12.23
C ARG A 669 11.69 58.93 -13.56
N ARG A 670 12.47 57.87 -13.78
CA ARG A 670 12.04 56.82 -14.72
C ARG A 670 10.77 56.20 -14.12
N LYS A 671 9.62 56.42 -14.77
CA LYS A 671 8.36 55.70 -14.51
C LYS A 671 8.60 54.22 -14.79
N CYS A 672 9.15 53.49 -13.82
CA CYS A 672 9.09 52.05 -13.84
C CYS A 672 7.65 51.68 -13.46
N HIS A 673 6.81 51.36 -14.45
CA HIS A 673 5.44 50.87 -14.28
C HIS A 673 5.41 49.46 -13.65
N LYS A 674 6.11 49.24 -12.54
CA LYS A 674 6.06 47.98 -11.78
C LYS A 674 5.27 48.25 -10.50
N ARG A 675 4.04 47.70 -10.42
CA ARG A 675 3.20 47.82 -9.23
C ARG A 675 3.91 47.15 -8.05
N SER A 676 4.11 47.89 -6.96
CA SER A 676 4.64 47.33 -5.73
C SER A 676 3.60 46.43 -5.06
N GLU A 677 4.03 45.47 -4.23
CA GLU A 677 3.14 44.63 -3.40
C GLU A 677 2.08 45.46 -2.65
N ALA A 678 2.47 46.63 -2.13
CA ALA A 678 1.53 47.54 -1.45
C ALA A 678 0.47 48.15 -2.38
N THR A 679 0.83 48.41 -3.64
CA THR A 679 -0.10 48.91 -4.65
C THR A 679 -1.10 47.83 -5.04
N LEU A 680 -0.65 46.58 -5.21
CA LEU A 680 -1.54 45.44 -5.48
C LEU A 680 -2.50 45.18 -4.31
N ILE A 681 -2.00 45.16 -3.07
CA ILE A 681 -2.84 45.01 -1.87
C ILE A 681 -3.84 46.17 -1.75
N LYS A 682 -3.43 47.40 -2.10
CA LYS A 682 -4.32 48.57 -2.09
C LYS A 682 -5.38 48.48 -3.19
N ASP A 683 -5.01 48.12 -4.40
CA ASP A 683 -5.91 47.92 -5.55
C ASP A 683 -6.93 46.80 -5.25
N GLN A 684 -6.51 45.71 -4.60
CA GLN A 684 -7.40 44.63 -4.14
C GLN A 684 -8.38 45.10 -3.08
N ARG A 685 -7.91 45.84 -2.07
CA ARG A 685 -8.81 46.44 -1.06
C ARG A 685 -9.83 47.38 -1.70
N LEU A 686 -9.41 48.14 -2.71
CA LEU A 686 -10.29 49.01 -3.48
C LEU A 686 -11.28 48.22 -4.35
N ALA A 687 -10.86 47.13 -4.99
CA ALA A 687 -11.74 46.26 -5.77
C ALA A 687 -12.78 45.55 -4.89
N THR A 688 -12.35 45.03 -3.73
CA THR A 688 -13.25 44.41 -2.73
C THR A 688 -14.24 45.43 -2.19
N ARG A 689 -13.79 46.66 -1.93
CA ARG A 689 -14.64 47.77 -1.51
C ARG A 689 -15.66 48.16 -2.59
N LYS A 690 -15.25 48.22 -3.86
CA LYS A 690 -16.14 48.49 -4.99
C LYS A 690 -17.19 47.39 -5.19
N LEU A 691 -16.83 46.12 -4.93
CA LEU A 691 -17.78 45.00 -4.91
C LEU A 691 -18.78 45.16 -3.76
N SER A 692 -18.32 45.47 -2.54
CA SER A 692 -19.23 45.73 -1.41
C SER A 692 -20.10 46.97 -1.60
N GLU A 693 -19.59 47.99 -2.30
CA GLU A 693 -20.34 49.20 -2.66
C GLU A 693 -21.40 48.91 -3.75
N LYS A 694 -21.13 47.97 -4.68
CA LYS A 694 -22.13 47.47 -5.63
C LYS A 694 -23.21 46.62 -4.96
N ASP A 695 -22.83 45.80 -3.97
CA ASP A 695 -23.79 45.00 -3.19
C ASP A 695 -24.66 45.88 -2.28
N THR A 696 -24.15 47.03 -1.82
CA THR A 696 -24.96 48.02 -1.08
C THR A 696 -25.77 48.94 -1.99
N ALA A 697 -25.37 49.13 -3.24
CA ALA A 697 -26.12 49.93 -4.21
C ALA A 697 -27.31 49.17 -4.86
N SER A 698 -27.39 47.85 -4.72
CA SER A 698 -28.41 47.01 -5.41
C SER A 698 -29.70 46.75 -4.61
N GLY A 699 -29.94 47.43 -3.48
CA GLY A 699 -31.30 47.68 -3.00
C GLY A 699 -31.56 47.46 -1.51
N SER A 700 -31.85 48.54 -0.80
CA SER A 700 -32.99 48.66 0.13
C SER A 700 -33.11 50.11 0.58
N MET A 701 -34.15 50.78 0.10
CA MET A 701 -34.61 52.09 0.59
C MET A 701 -34.91 51.98 2.09
N PHE A 702 -34.03 52.48 2.96
CA PHE A 702 -34.37 53.17 4.19
C PHE A 702 -33.10 53.85 4.71
N GLY A 703 -32.99 55.14 4.39
CA GLY A 703 -31.90 55.98 4.86
C GLY A 703 -32.20 56.52 6.26
N THR A 704 -31.48 56.02 7.26
CA THR A 704 -31.24 56.75 8.51
C THR A 704 -29.79 56.55 8.93
N ARG A 705 -29.04 57.65 9.06
CA ARG A 705 -27.68 57.66 9.62
C ARG A 705 -27.73 57.11 11.04
N ILE A 706 -27.22 55.90 11.24
CA ILE A 706 -27.05 55.30 12.57
C ILE A 706 -25.85 55.99 13.26
N PRO A 707 -26.03 56.63 14.43
CA PRO A 707 -24.94 57.18 15.22
C PRO A 707 -23.92 56.10 15.60
N ALA A 708 -22.64 56.47 15.74
CA ALA A 708 -21.54 55.54 16.00
C ALA A 708 -21.75 54.64 17.25
N GLU A 709 -22.64 55.03 18.16
CA GLU A 709 -23.00 54.28 19.36
C GLU A 709 -23.93 53.07 19.08
N ALA A 710 -24.76 53.11 18.05
CA ALA A 710 -25.63 51.99 17.67
C ALA A 710 -24.91 50.90 16.83
N LYS A 711 -23.67 51.14 16.39
CA LYS A 711 -22.82 50.07 15.81
C LYS A 711 -22.37 49.05 16.84
N LYS A 712 -22.30 49.41 18.13
CA LYS A 712 -21.95 48.46 19.20
C LYS A 712 -23.14 47.54 19.56
N SER A 713 -24.37 48.06 19.58
CA SER A 713 -25.55 47.22 19.85
C SER A 713 -25.88 46.29 18.69
N CYS A 714 -25.74 46.77 17.44
CA CYS A 714 -25.98 45.94 16.26
C CYS A 714 -24.96 44.78 16.15
N TRP A 715 -23.73 44.98 16.63
CA TRP A 715 -22.74 43.89 16.68
C TRP A 715 -23.06 42.86 17.77
N SER A 716 -23.48 43.29 18.97
CA SER A 716 -23.89 42.34 20.02
C SER A 716 -25.17 41.59 19.66
N GLU A 717 -26.11 42.26 19.00
CA GLU A 717 -27.37 41.67 18.54
C GLU A 717 -27.14 40.70 17.38
N CYS A 718 -26.26 41.04 16.44
CA CYS A 718 -25.85 40.13 15.35
C CYS A 718 -25.09 38.91 15.90
N HIS A 719 -24.24 39.09 16.91
CA HIS A 719 -23.56 37.97 17.58
C HIS A 719 -24.54 37.08 18.35
N THR A 720 -25.55 37.67 18.98
CA THR A 720 -26.61 36.95 19.71
C THR A 720 -27.52 36.18 18.75
N ASN A 721 -27.88 36.79 17.62
CA ASN A 721 -28.68 36.17 16.57
C ASN A 721 -27.90 35.05 15.85
N LEU A 722 -26.57 35.21 15.66
CA LEU A 722 -25.72 34.14 15.14
C LEU A 722 -25.64 32.96 16.12
N HIS A 723 -25.51 33.21 17.42
CA HIS A 723 -25.56 32.14 18.42
C HIS A 723 -26.92 31.45 18.50
N ARG A 724 -28.02 32.20 18.33
CA ARG A 724 -29.37 31.65 18.26
C ARG A 724 -29.54 30.76 17.02
N ALA A 725 -29.14 31.22 15.84
CA ALA A 725 -29.20 30.45 14.60
C ALA A 725 -28.33 29.19 14.65
N LEU A 726 -27.15 29.24 15.30
CA LEU A 726 -26.30 28.07 15.52
C LEU A 726 -26.93 27.08 16.50
N ALA A 727 -27.60 27.56 17.54
CA ALA A 727 -28.32 26.72 18.50
C ALA A 727 -29.55 26.05 17.85
N GLU A 728 -30.31 26.78 17.04
CA GLU A 728 -31.43 26.24 16.26
C GLU A 728 -30.97 25.21 15.23
N LYS A 729 -29.85 25.45 14.55
CA LYS A 729 -29.24 24.48 13.63
C LYS A 729 -28.72 23.23 14.35
N GLN A 730 -28.21 23.37 15.58
CA GLN A 730 -27.86 22.21 16.42
C GLN A 730 -29.10 21.46 16.90
N ALA A 731 -30.15 22.16 17.30
CA ALA A 731 -31.42 21.55 17.70
C ALA A 731 -32.08 20.80 16.53
N ALA A 732 -32.07 21.37 15.32
CA ALA A 732 -32.56 20.73 14.11
C ALA A 732 -31.75 19.47 13.77
N LYS A 733 -30.42 19.48 13.91
CA LYS A 733 -29.59 18.28 13.73
C LYS A 733 -29.85 17.20 14.79
N VAL A 734 -30.17 17.59 16.02
CA VAL A 734 -30.55 16.64 17.07
C VAL A 734 -31.93 16.07 16.81
N ALA A 735 -32.87 16.89 16.32
CA ALA A 735 -34.20 16.45 15.88
C ALA A 735 -34.11 15.49 14.70
N GLU A 736 -33.34 15.82 13.66
CA GLU A 736 -33.10 14.98 12.48
C GLU A 736 -32.43 13.64 12.86
N ALA A 737 -31.50 13.66 13.82
CA ALA A 737 -30.87 12.45 14.37
C ALA A 737 -31.81 11.61 15.26
N THR A 738 -32.87 12.21 15.82
CA THR A 738 -33.89 11.48 16.59
C THR A 738 -35.00 10.94 15.69
N GLU A 739 -35.34 11.64 14.61
CA GLU A 739 -36.30 11.18 13.59
C GLU A 739 -35.74 10.04 12.74
N THR A 740 -34.46 10.10 12.35
CA THR A 740 -33.78 9.02 11.60
C THR A 740 -33.53 7.74 12.42
N HIS A 741 -33.81 7.74 13.73
CA HIS A 741 -33.63 6.58 14.61
C HIS A 741 -34.92 6.08 15.27
N GLY A 742 -36.07 6.43 14.72
CA GLY A 742 -37.41 5.95 15.12
C GLY A 742 -37.72 4.47 14.83
N GLN A 743 -36.71 3.61 14.63
CA GLN A 743 -36.89 2.15 14.55
C GLN A 743 -35.97 1.44 15.55
N GLY A 744 -36.53 1.08 16.72
CA GLY A 744 -36.05 0.00 17.59
C GLY A 744 -34.64 0.13 18.18
N LEU A 745 -34.49 0.87 19.29
CA LEU A 745 -33.26 0.87 20.08
C LEU A 745 -33.04 -0.48 20.79
N ARG A 746 -31.92 -1.16 20.50
CA ARG A 746 -31.42 -2.29 21.30
C ARG A 746 -30.72 -1.79 22.58
N PRO A 747 -30.73 -2.54 23.71
CA PRO A 747 -30.20 -2.12 25.02
C PRO A 747 -28.69 -1.80 25.09
N LYS A 748 -27.92 -2.00 24.01
CA LYS A 748 -26.46 -1.88 24.03
C LYS A 748 -25.95 -0.43 23.87
N THR A 749 -26.75 0.48 23.32
CA THR A 749 -26.35 1.89 23.10
C THR A 749 -26.47 2.74 24.36
N THR A 750 -27.42 2.46 25.25
CA THR A 750 -27.57 3.12 26.55
C THR A 750 -26.45 2.76 27.53
N ALA A 751 -25.94 1.52 27.49
CA ALA A 751 -24.77 1.11 28.27
C ALA A 751 -23.50 1.87 27.84
N ALA A 752 -23.25 1.98 26.52
CA ALA A 752 -22.07 2.66 25.97
C ALA A 752 -22.06 4.18 26.25
N LEU A 753 -23.23 4.82 26.33
CA LEU A 753 -23.36 6.22 26.72
C LEU A 753 -23.11 6.44 28.21
N LYS A 754 -23.58 5.53 29.09
CA LYS A 754 -23.27 5.58 30.54
C LYS A 754 -21.78 5.39 30.82
N THR A 755 -21.10 4.51 30.07
CA THR A 755 -19.66 4.27 30.25
C THR A 755 -18.80 5.45 29.78
N LYS A 756 -19.24 6.21 28.76
CA LYS A 756 -18.53 7.41 28.29
C LYS A 756 -18.67 8.60 29.24
N LEU A 757 -19.75 8.71 30.00
CA LEU A 757 -19.95 9.81 30.94
C LEU A 757 -19.21 9.62 32.28
N HIS A 758 -18.99 8.38 32.72
CA HIS A 758 -18.27 8.10 33.98
C HIS A 758 -16.75 8.26 33.89
N ARG A 759 -16.16 8.37 32.70
CA ARG A 759 -14.71 8.57 32.53
C ARG A 759 -14.39 10.03 32.22
N GLY A 760 -14.34 10.82 33.30
CA GLY A 760 -13.46 11.98 33.49
C GLY A 760 -13.24 12.95 32.33
N GLN A 761 -14.09 13.97 32.22
CA GLN A 761 -13.65 15.31 31.84
C GLN A 761 -13.94 16.26 33.00
N ARG A 762 -12.88 16.83 33.58
CA ARG A 762 -12.96 17.90 34.58
C ARG A 762 -13.47 19.18 33.90
N GLY A 763 -14.78 19.32 33.81
CA GLY A 763 -15.48 20.56 33.45
C GLY A 763 -16.70 20.70 34.35
N ARG A 764 -16.92 21.89 34.94
CA ARG A 764 -18.01 22.17 35.87
C ARG A 764 -19.36 21.80 35.24
N VAL A 765 -20.02 20.78 35.79
CA VAL A 765 -21.42 20.44 35.47
C VAL A 765 -22.30 21.59 35.96
N THR A 766 -23.06 22.20 35.05
CA THR A 766 -23.95 23.32 35.40
C THR A 766 -25.18 22.82 36.15
N ALA A 767 -25.76 23.64 37.04
CA ALA A 767 -26.93 23.30 37.84
C ALA A 767 -28.15 22.84 37.00
N ARG A 768 -28.20 23.25 35.73
CA ARG A 768 -29.23 22.84 34.75
C ARG A 768 -29.08 21.37 34.32
N GLN A 769 -27.86 20.84 34.23
CA GLN A 769 -27.60 19.43 33.89
C GLN A 769 -27.92 18.49 35.06
N ARG A 770 -27.77 18.93 36.32
CA ARG A 770 -28.25 18.18 37.50
C ARG A 770 -29.78 18.03 37.51
N ARG A 771 -30.52 19.11 37.25
CA ARG A 771 -31.99 19.06 37.18
C ARG A 771 -32.53 18.15 36.07
N LEU A 772 -31.77 17.97 34.99
CA LEU A 772 -32.14 17.07 33.88
C LEU A 772 -31.89 15.60 34.24
N LEU A 773 -30.85 15.32 35.03
CA LEU A 773 -30.57 13.99 35.58
C LEU A 773 -31.60 13.58 36.65
N ASP A 774 -32.03 14.51 37.50
CA ASP A 774 -33.06 14.23 38.53
C ASP A 774 -34.42 13.91 37.90
N LYS A 775 -34.77 14.56 36.77
CA LYS A 775 -36.00 14.25 36.02
C LYS A 775 -35.97 12.90 35.32
N LEU A 776 -34.79 12.41 34.93
CA LEU A 776 -34.62 11.10 34.28
C LEU A 776 -34.52 9.93 35.28
N SER A 777 -34.46 10.23 36.57
CA SER A 777 -34.27 9.24 37.65
C SER A 777 -35.58 8.82 38.33
N GLN A 778 -36.73 9.36 37.90
CA GLN A 778 -38.02 8.97 38.46
C GLN A 778 -38.56 7.69 37.78
N PRO A 779 -38.95 6.65 38.54
CA PRO A 779 -39.46 5.40 37.99
C PRO A 779 -40.91 5.58 37.50
N SER A 780 -41.15 5.48 36.18
CA SER A 780 -42.50 5.39 35.64
C SER A 780 -43.06 3.96 35.78
N LYS A 781 -44.30 3.90 36.25
CA LYS A 781 -45.10 2.68 36.46
C LYS A 781 -45.33 1.96 35.11
N LYS A 782 -45.09 0.64 35.08
CA LYS A 782 -45.43 -0.24 33.96
C LYS A 782 -46.94 -0.53 33.94
N PRO A 783 -47.59 -0.62 32.76
CA PRO A 783 -48.74 -1.48 32.57
C PRO A 783 -48.31 -2.85 32.01
N SER A 784 -49.01 -3.88 32.47
CA SER A 784 -48.95 -5.26 31.98
C SER A 784 -49.54 -5.39 30.58
N LEU A 785 -48.94 -6.24 29.75
CA LEU A 785 -49.54 -6.72 28.50
C LEU A 785 -49.29 -8.23 28.41
N GLU A 786 -50.30 -8.96 28.89
CA GLU A 786 -50.57 -10.34 28.47
C GLU A 786 -51.20 -10.32 27.06
N ASN A 787 -51.01 -11.41 26.32
CA ASN A 787 -51.58 -11.74 25.01
C ASN A 787 -50.97 -11.05 23.77
N ALA A 788 -50.02 -11.74 23.12
CA ALA A 788 -49.91 -11.72 21.67
C ALA A 788 -49.33 -13.05 21.15
N ARG A 789 -50.17 -13.81 20.43
CA ARG A 789 -49.86 -15.06 19.74
C ARG A 789 -48.99 -14.80 18.51
N VAL A 790 -48.07 -15.73 18.26
CA VAL A 790 -47.19 -15.80 17.09
C VAL A 790 -47.98 -16.32 15.88
N TYR A 791 -47.95 -15.59 14.77
CA TYR A 791 -48.12 -16.16 13.43
C TYR A 791 -47.05 -15.58 12.49
N VAL A 792 -46.37 -16.47 11.79
CA VAL A 792 -45.34 -16.19 10.77
C VAL A 792 -45.91 -16.63 9.42
N LEU A 793 -45.86 -15.74 8.40
CA LEU A 793 -45.41 -15.97 7.01
C LEU A 793 -45.78 -14.77 6.09
N PRO A 794 -45.17 -14.62 4.89
CA PRO A 794 -44.68 -13.34 4.36
C PRO A 794 -45.45 -12.84 3.13
N LYS A 795 -45.20 -11.59 2.72
CA LYS A 795 -45.49 -11.11 1.36
C LYS A 795 -44.28 -10.43 0.73
N ALA A 796 -43.84 -10.99 -0.40
CA ALA A 796 -42.98 -10.36 -1.38
C ALA A 796 -43.77 -9.31 -2.18
N THR A 797 -43.12 -8.21 -2.55
CA THR A 797 -43.64 -7.27 -3.54
C THR A 797 -42.68 -7.20 -4.71
N ALA A 798 -43.18 -7.56 -5.88
CA ALA A 798 -42.54 -7.37 -7.18
C ALA A 798 -42.86 -5.96 -7.70
N ALA A 799 -41.86 -5.27 -8.24
CA ALA A 799 -42.06 -4.06 -9.03
C ALA A 799 -41.48 -4.30 -10.42
N LYS A 800 -42.36 -4.30 -11.43
CA LYS A 800 -42.06 -4.25 -12.85
C LYS A 800 -41.68 -2.83 -13.24
N THR A 801 -40.67 -2.68 -14.08
CA THR A 801 -40.52 -1.48 -14.94
C THR A 801 -40.02 -1.94 -16.30
N GLU A 802 -40.81 -1.60 -17.32
CA GLU A 802 -40.61 -1.85 -18.74
C GLU A 802 -39.62 -0.84 -19.33
N LEU A 803 -38.70 -1.29 -20.19
CA LEU A 803 -38.01 -0.45 -21.18
C LEU A 803 -37.79 -1.27 -22.46
N GLY A 804 -38.18 -0.68 -23.60
CA GLY A 804 -38.26 -1.30 -24.92
C GLY A 804 -36.93 -1.52 -25.66
N PRO A 805 -36.98 -2.06 -26.89
CA PRO A 805 -35.84 -2.72 -27.53
C PRO A 805 -35.02 -1.77 -28.40
N ARG A 806 -33.69 -1.80 -28.23
CA ARG A 806 -32.73 -1.40 -29.27
C ARG A 806 -31.62 -2.44 -29.36
N GLN A 807 -31.46 -2.97 -30.57
CA GLN A 807 -30.46 -3.94 -31.00
C GLN A 807 -29.04 -3.52 -30.65
N VAL A 808 -28.29 -4.42 -30.02
CA VAL A 808 -26.82 -4.44 -30.05
C VAL A 808 -26.42 -5.91 -30.24
N LEU A 809 -25.57 -6.16 -31.25
CA LEU A 809 -24.97 -7.46 -31.55
C LEU A 809 -24.28 -8.04 -30.31
N VAL A 810 -24.53 -9.32 -30.04
CA VAL A 810 -23.79 -10.13 -29.06
C VAL A 810 -22.98 -11.17 -29.82
N ASP A 811 -21.66 -11.03 -29.82
CA ASP A 811 -20.75 -12.15 -30.05
C ASP A 811 -20.71 -12.99 -28.76
N GLN A 812 -21.42 -14.12 -28.77
CA GLN A 812 -21.26 -15.18 -27.78
C GLN A 812 -20.13 -16.11 -28.22
N VAL A 813 -19.00 -16.09 -27.52
CA VAL A 813 -18.04 -17.18 -27.52
C VAL A 813 -17.70 -17.56 -26.07
N ALA A 814 -18.25 -18.71 -25.68
CA ALA A 814 -17.79 -19.69 -24.69
C ALA A 814 -17.37 -19.23 -23.28
N LEU A 815 -18.31 -19.37 -22.33
CA LEU A 815 -18.04 -19.60 -20.90
C LEU A 815 -18.87 -20.80 -20.44
N ALA A 816 -18.28 -22.00 -20.54
CA ALA A 816 -18.55 -23.13 -19.64
C ALA A 816 -17.38 -23.10 -18.64
N ASP A 817 -17.54 -23.06 -17.32
CA ASP A 817 -18.30 -24.00 -16.49
C ASP A 817 -19.00 -23.32 -15.29
N LEU A 818 -20.07 -23.97 -14.84
CA LEU A 818 -20.92 -23.70 -13.66
C LEU A 818 -22.02 -22.62 -13.81
N VAL A 819 -23.12 -22.98 -14.49
CA VAL A 819 -24.44 -22.33 -14.29
C VAL A 819 -25.27 -23.23 -13.38
N VAL A 820 -25.52 -22.76 -12.16
CA VAL A 820 -26.61 -23.28 -11.32
C VAL A 820 -27.89 -22.63 -11.85
N VAL A 821 -28.77 -23.43 -12.45
CA VAL A 821 -30.10 -22.97 -12.88
C VAL A 821 -31.02 -23.02 -11.65
N ASP A 822 -31.35 -21.85 -11.12
CA ASP A 822 -32.45 -21.66 -10.18
C ASP A 822 -33.79 -21.91 -10.89
N ASN A 823 -34.37 -23.10 -10.67
CA ASN A 823 -35.84 -23.29 -10.63
C ASN A 823 -36.19 -24.76 -10.41
N LEU A 824 -36.23 -25.23 -9.15
CA LEU A 824 -37.06 -26.37 -8.76
C LEU A 824 -37.48 -26.24 -7.29
N ASN A 825 -38.75 -25.87 -7.07
CA ASN A 825 -39.45 -26.06 -5.81
C ASN A 825 -39.66 -27.57 -5.60
N THR A 826 -38.79 -28.23 -4.83
CA THR A 826 -39.07 -29.58 -4.30
C THR A 826 -38.53 -29.75 -2.87
N PRO A 827 -39.15 -30.62 -2.04
CA PRO A 827 -38.82 -30.78 -0.61
C PRO A 827 -37.42 -31.38 -0.31
N SER A 828 -36.61 -31.66 -1.33
CA SER A 828 -35.31 -32.32 -1.20
C SER A 828 -34.20 -31.41 -0.67
N TRP A 829 -34.36 -30.08 -0.74
CA TRP A 829 -33.30 -29.14 -0.36
C TRP A 829 -33.09 -29.05 1.17
N GLN A 830 -34.16 -29.18 1.95
CA GLN A 830 -34.07 -29.19 3.42
C GLN A 830 -33.42 -30.48 3.96
N ALA A 831 -33.57 -31.60 3.24
CA ALA A 831 -32.87 -32.85 3.56
C ALA A 831 -31.36 -32.77 3.22
N ALA A 832 -31.01 -32.13 2.09
CA ALA A 832 -29.62 -31.91 1.69
C ALA A 832 -28.90 -30.91 2.62
N GLU A 833 -29.58 -29.85 3.06
CA GLU A 833 -29.00 -28.87 3.99
C GLU A 833 -28.77 -29.46 5.38
N ALA A 834 -29.64 -30.37 5.85
CA ALA A 834 -29.46 -31.09 7.11
C ALA A 834 -28.28 -32.09 7.06
N MET A 835 -28.02 -32.72 5.91
CA MET A 835 -26.90 -33.66 5.73
C MET A 835 -25.54 -32.96 5.56
N LEU A 836 -25.50 -31.75 5.03
CA LEU A 836 -24.25 -31.01 4.77
C LEU A 836 -23.70 -30.24 5.98
N ARG A 837 -24.44 -30.18 7.10
CA ARG A 837 -24.00 -29.49 8.33
C ARG A 837 -23.01 -30.28 9.20
N GLY A 838 -22.37 -31.34 8.68
CA GLY A 838 -21.41 -32.10 9.49
C GLY A 838 -20.35 -32.95 8.79
N LYS A 839 -20.24 -32.95 7.45
CA LYS A 839 -19.27 -33.80 6.73
C LYS A 839 -18.70 -33.15 5.48
N THR A 840 -17.53 -33.62 5.03
CA THR A 840 -16.84 -33.11 3.83
C THR A 840 -17.66 -33.37 2.56
N ILE A 841 -17.61 -32.42 1.62
CA ILE A 841 -18.40 -32.41 0.37
C ILE A 841 -18.26 -33.72 -0.42
N CYS A 842 -17.08 -34.35 -0.39
CA CYS A 842 -16.80 -35.59 -1.10
C CYS A 842 -17.56 -36.81 -0.53
N GLU A 843 -17.78 -36.88 0.79
CA GLU A 843 -18.54 -37.97 1.42
C GLU A 843 -20.04 -37.83 1.15
N GLY A 844 -20.54 -36.58 1.10
CA GLY A 844 -21.93 -36.28 0.74
C GLY A 844 -22.24 -36.67 -0.71
N LEU A 845 -21.32 -36.37 -1.64
CA LEU A 845 -21.42 -36.72 -3.06
C LEU A 845 -21.36 -38.24 -3.28
N ALA A 846 -20.45 -38.95 -2.60
CA ALA A 846 -20.37 -40.40 -2.71
C ALA A 846 -21.65 -41.10 -2.22
N LYS A 847 -22.25 -40.63 -1.13
CA LYS A 847 -23.52 -41.17 -0.63
C LYS A 847 -24.70 -40.87 -1.55
N LEU A 848 -24.78 -39.66 -2.09
CA LEU A 848 -25.84 -39.27 -3.03
C LEU A 848 -25.78 -40.12 -4.30
N ILE A 849 -24.59 -40.43 -4.81
CA ILE A 849 -24.38 -41.29 -5.98
C ILE A 849 -24.83 -42.73 -5.69
N VAL A 850 -24.56 -43.25 -4.49
CA VAL A 850 -25.03 -44.59 -4.06
C VAL A 850 -26.54 -44.65 -3.86
N GLU A 851 -27.16 -43.60 -3.31
CA GLU A 851 -28.63 -43.56 -3.16
C GLU A 851 -29.34 -43.37 -4.50
N LEU A 852 -28.77 -42.60 -5.43
CA LEU A 852 -29.35 -42.44 -6.77
C LEU A 852 -29.21 -43.70 -7.62
N SER A 853 -28.12 -44.48 -7.46
CA SER A 853 -27.97 -45.77 -8.15
C SER A 853 -28.92 -46.85 -7.61
N GLN A 854 -29.32 -46.77 -6.34
CA GLN A 854 -30.30 -47.66 -5.73
C GLN A 854 -31.76 -47.35 -6.09
N ARG A 855 -32.05 -46.16 -6.65
CA ARG A 855 -33.41 -45.71 -6.96
C ARG A 855 -33.80 -45.79 -8.44
N SER A 856 -32.91 -46.23 -9.34
CA SER A 856 -33.23 -46.35 -10.77
C SER A 856 -33.03 -47.79 -11.29
N ASP A 857 -34.06 -48.36 -11.92
CA ASP A 857 -34.03 -49.67 -12.61
C ASP A 857 -33.16 -49.69 -13.90
N SER A 858 -32.23 -48.74 -14.05
CA SER A 858 -31.36 -48.62 -15.22
C SER A 858 -29.96 -49.11 -14.87
N LYS A 859 -29.43 -50.09 -15.64
CA LYS A 859 -28.03 -50.53 -15.53
C LYS A 859 -27.10 -49.40 -15.96
N TRP A 860 -26.36 -48.84 -15.01
CA TRP A 860 -25.25 -47.92 -15.27
C TRP A 860 -23.93 -48.69 -15.19
N GLU A 861 -23.18 -48.76 -16.30
CA GLU A 861 -21.79 -49.24 -16.29
C GLU A 861 -20.83 -48.05 -16.24
N ILE A 862 -19.91 -48.05 -15.28
CA ILE A 862 -18.80 -47.09 -15.22
C ILE A 862 -17.69 -47.63 -16.12
N LEU A 863 -17.58 -47.10 -17.34
CA LEU A 863 -16.43 -47.36 -18.19
C LEU A 863 -15.23 -46.52 -17.74
N LYS A 864 -14.15 -47.19 -17.34
CA LYS A 864 -12.84 -46.58 -17.07
C LYS A 864 -12.31 -45.97 -18.38
N ALA A 865 -12.28 -44.65 -18.49
CA ALA A 865 -11.72 -43.97 -19.65
C ALA A 865 -10.18 -43.91 -19.56
N GLU A 866 -9.47 -44.42 -20.56
CA GLU A 866 -8.07 -44.08 -20.79
C GLU A 866 -7.95 -42.65 -21.36
N PRO A 867 -6.99 -41.84 -20.91
CA PRO A 867 -6.83 -40.48 -21.39
C PRO A 867 -6.29 -40.48 -22.82
N THR A 868 -7.03 -39.88 -23.76
CA THR A 868 -6.50 -39.57 -25.10
C THR A 868 -5.94 -38.15 -25.15
N ARG A 869 -4.92 -37.98 -25.99
CA ARG A 869 -3.93 -36.87 -26.05
C ARG A 869 -4.45 -35.44 -26.25
N LYS A 870 -5.75 -35.15 -26.25
CA LYS A 870 -6.28 -33.81 -26.63
C LYS A 870 -7.05 -33.02 -25.55
N SER A 871 -7.29 -33.55 -24.36
CA SER A 871 -7.81 -32.78 -23.22
C SER A 871 -7.64 -33.56 -21.91
N PRO A 872 -6.96 -33.05 -20.86
CA PRO A 872 -6.80 -33.81 -19.62
C PRO A 872 -7.97 -33.68 -18.63
N ASN A 873 -8.98 -32.84 -18.88
CA ASN A 873 -10.02 -32.53 -17.89
C ASN A 873 -11.44 -32.59 -18.49
N THR A 874 -11.91 -33.78 -18.89
CA THR A 874 -13.32 -33.95 -19.25
C THR A 874 -13.79 -35.37 -18.89
N ALA A 875 -14.71 -35.47 -17.94
CA ALA A 875 -15.49 -36.69 -17.72
C ALA A 875 -16.78 -36.57 -18.54
N VAL A 876 -17.04 -37.54 -19.43
CA VAL A 876 -18.26 -37.58 -20.23
C VAL A 876 -19.11 -38.76 -19.75
N ILE A 877 -20.35 -38.47 -19.33
CA ILE A 877 -21.37 -39.49 -19.06
C ILE A 877 -22.28 -39.53 -20.29
N CYS A 878 -22.28 -40.65 -21.01
CA CYS A 878 -23.15 -40.86 -22.15
C CYS A 878 -24.24 -41.91 -21.81
N SER A 879 -25.49 -41.58 -22.10
CA SER A 879 -26.56 -42.59 -22.24
C SER A 879 -26.48 -43.22 -23.63
N GLY A 880 -26.53 -44.55 -23.71
CA GLY A 880 -26.24 -45.27 -24.95
C GLY A 880 -27.21 -45.02 -26.11
N LYS A 881 -26.66 -44.76 -27.30
CA LYS A 881 -26.99 -45.50 -28.55
C LYS A 881 -26.00 -45.16 -29.67
N THR A 882 -25.42 -46.22 -30.24
CA THR A 882 -24.78 -46.36 -31.57
C THR A 882 -23.53 -45.52 -31.91
N MET A 883 -22.38 -46.20 -32.05
CA MET A 883 -21.41 -45.88 -33.10
C MET A 883 -20.79 -47.15 -33.72
N ARG A 884 -20.77 -47.17 -35.05
CA ARG A 884 -20.19 -48.22 -35.91
C ARG A 884 -18.66 -48.06 -36.02
N ALA A 885 -18.04 -49.20 -36.31
CA ALA A 885 -16.62 -49.47 -36.45
C ALA A 885 -15.87 -48.63 -37.50
N LEU A 886 -14.57 -48.39 -37.25
CA LEU A 886 -13.50 -48.45 -38.26
C LEU A 886 -12.19 -48.94 -37.60
N GLY A 887 -11.50 -49.83 -38.32
CA GLY A 887 -10.45 -50.73 -37.85
C GLY A 887 -9.00 -50.18 -37.78
N PRO A 888 -8.00 -51.07 -37.67
CA PRO A 888 -6.78 -50.83 -36.90
C PRO A 888 -5.56 -50.48 -37.76
N ASN A 889 -4.57 -49.82 -37.15
CA ASN A 889 -3.17 -50.05 -37.54
C ASN A 889 -2.22 -49.97 -36.34
N LYS A 890 -1.48 -51.06 -36.15
CA LYS A 890 -0.44 -51.28 -35.14
C LYS A 890 0.91 -50.82 -35.69
N ALA A 891 1.72 -50.17 -34.86
CA ALA A 891 3.16 -50.48 -34.71
C ALA A 891 3.81 -49.61 -33.60
N GLY A 892 4.55 -50.26 -32.69
CA GLY A 892 5.62 -49.64 -31.91
C GLY A 892 5.32 -49.19 -30.48
N ARG A 893 5.18 -50.12 -29.52
CA ARG A 893 5.36 -49.84 -28.09
C ARG A 893 5.87 -51.07 -27.32
N THR A 894 7.19 -51.13 -27.12
CA THR A 894 7.82 -51.93 -26.05
C THR A 894 9.10 -51.22 -25.64
N GLU A 895 9.02 -50.34 -24.65
CA GLU A 895 10.18 -49.92 -23.83
C GLU A 895 9.79 -49.09 -22.58
N TRP A 896 8.55 -48.59 -22.50
CA TRP A 896 8.11 -47.78 -21.35
C TRP A 896 7.67 -48.58 -20.11
N TRP A 897 7.26 -49.83 -20.28
CA TRP A 897 6.72 -50.67 -19.19
C TRP A 897 7.78 -51.29 -18.25
N SER A 898 9.05 -51.38 -18.70
CA SER A 898 10.16 -51.91 -17.90
C SER A 898 10.61 -50.95 -16.78
N TRP A 899 10.40 -49.64 -16.97
CA TRP A 899 10.85 -48.61 -16.02
C TRP A 899 9.88 -48.41 -14.84
N ILE A 900 8.57 -48.46 -15.10
CA ILE A 900 7.53 -48.29 -14.07
C ILE A 900 7.50 -49.48 -13.10
N ASN A 901 7.71 -50.71 -13.60
CA ASN A 901 7.77 -51.90 -12.74
C ASN A 901 8.99 -51.90 -11.80
N ARG A 902 10.07 -51.21 -12.14
CA ARG A 902 11.26 -51.10 -11.28
C ARG A 902 11.10 -50.08 -10.15
N MET A 903 10.30 -49.03 -10.35
CA MET A 903 10.05 -48.00 -9.32
C MET A 903 8.96 -48.40 -8.31
N CYS A 904 7.99 -49.24 -8.71
CA CYS A 904 6.87 -49.60 -7.84
C CYS A 904 7.15 -50.80 -6.91
N LEU A 905 8.25 -51.53 -7.10
CA LEU A 905 8.61 -52.71 -6.29
C LEU A 905 9.68 -52.45 -5.21
N GLN A 906 10.16 -51.21 -5.03
CA GLN A 906 11.17 -50.88 -4.00
C GLN A 906 10.63 -50.19 -2.73
N ASN A 907 9.33 -49.91 -2.63
CA ASN A 907 8.74 -49.24 -1.46
C ASN A 907 7.68 -50.04 -0.70
N ILE A 908 7.57 -51.35 -0.95
CA ILE A 908 6.77 -52.27 -0.13
C ILE A 908 7.65 -53.46 0.24
N THR A 909 8.48 -53.28 1.26
CA THR A 909 9.01 -54.31 2.17
C THR A 909 10.02 -53.64 3.09
N LYS A 910 9.58 -53.22 4.29
CA LYS A 910 10.39 -53.16 5.52
C LYS A 910 9.53 -52.61 6.67
N SER A 911 8.67 -53.46 7.21
CA SER A 911 8.39 -53.50 8.65
C SER A 911 7.79 -54.87 8.99
N GLU A 912 8.63 -55.84 9.31
CA GLU A 912 8.25 -56.96 10.17
C GLU A 912 9.50 -57.53 10.86
N SER A 913 9.46 -57.47 12.20
CA SER A 913 10.23 -58.15 13.24
C SER A 913 11.76 -57.96 13.42
N ALA A 914 12.10 -57.70 14.69
CA ALA A 914 13.38 -57.68 15.42
C ALA A 914 14.02 -56.30 15.59
#